data_AF-A0A973PG94-F1
#
_entry.id   AF-A0A973PG94-F1
#
_cell.length_a   1.000
_cell.length_b   1.000
_cell.length_c   1.000
_cell.angle_alpha   90.00
_cell.angle_beta   90.00
_cell.angle_gamma   90.00
#
_symmetry.space_group_name_H-M   'P 1'
#
loop_
_entity.id
_entity.type
_entity.pdbx_description
1 polymer ?
#
loop_
_entity_poly.entity_id
_entity_poly.type
_entity_poly.pdbx_seq_one_letter_code
_entity_poly.pdbx_strand_id
1 'polypeptide(L)'
;VAQPRIVTGSAAGLRALSLLGIDADVAVGHSLGELAALHWAGAMDEAALLRVATKRGRAMRERSEPGTMAGVRAAPETVLELIGELPVVIAGYNGPSQTVVAGPVEAVEELGRAAERSGLTWTRLNVSHAFHSPLVAPAAEALAGYLAEERFGPVGRRIVSTVTGADLDADADLPELLHRQITAPVRFAQALTSAAEGVDLLVEVGPGRVLSRLAAELTDVPAVALDTDSESLAGLLGVAGAAHVAGVPVACEELFHGRLVKPLEVGAAFSFFTSPAEQAPQVRVKAAAPQPGRPAGTNGQTAAREGESTVELLRRLAAERAELPLEMVSEDSKPLDELHLSSVTVMHIIDQATQHLGVPAGMAPANVATATLQELGEALDRLAAQPRERSARGVAGAAPWVHPFAVDLDEQPLPRRTAEEREGRWQVFAPAGSPLAGPLREALEREKIGSGVLVCLPARCAADDLEQALLGAKSALSGGPDTRFVLVQHGRGAAGLAKTLHLESGLPTTVVRVPGTPEAVAWVAAEAAATSAFSEAHYDEAGVRRVPTLRAMPHLQDQAAEPLTGSDVLLVTGGGKGITAECAMAMAGAAKIAVLGRSDPAEDEELAANLRRMAGSGLTVHYARADVTDAAQVRRAVAEAEQALGPVTAVLHGAGRNEPEGIAGLDMDAFRRTFAPKIDGLRNVLEAVEPERLKLLVTFGSIIGRAGLHGEGHYATANEW
;
A
#
# COMPACT_ATOMS: atom_id res chain seq x y z
N VAL A 1 11.13 -13.84 17.65
CA VAL A 1 10.51 -12.68 16.98
C VAL A 1 9.03 -12.92 16.76
N ALA A 2 8.62 -13.93 15.96
CA ALA A 2 7.20 -14.20 15.68
C ALA A 2 6.32 -14.39 16.94
N GLN A 3 6.66 -15.34 17.83
CA GLN A 3 5.80 -15.62 19.00
C GLN A 3 5.63 -14.40 19.93
N PRO A 4 6.69 -13.67 20.35
CA PRO A 4 6.54 -12.44 21.13
C PRO A 4 5.68 -11.38 20.43
N ARG A 5 5.87 -11.15 19.13
CA ARG A 5 5.07 -10.18 18.36
C ARG A 5 3.58 -10.54 18.41
N ILE A 6 3.24 -11.80 18.16
CA ILE A 6 1.84 -12.27 18.15
C ILE A 6 1.20 -12.05 19.52
N VAL A 7 1.86 -12.44 20.62
CA VAL A 7 1.30 -12.26 21.96
C VAL A 7 1.21 -10.79 22.37
N THR A 8 2.12 -9.93 21.91
CA THR A 8 2.02 -8.47 22.09
C THR A 8 0.77 -7.93 21.41
N GLY A 9 0.50 -8.35 20.17
CA GLY A 9 -0.72 -8.00 19.44
C GLY A 9 -1.97 -8.45 20.21
N SER A 10 -2.03 -9.72 20.62
CA SER A 10 -3.15 -10.25 21.41
C SER A 10 -3.35 -9.49 22.73
N ALA A 11 -2.29 -9.19 23.48
CA ALA A 11 -2.37 -8.42 24.73
C ALA A 11 -2.89 -6.99 24.50
N ALA A 12 -2.42 -6.32 23.44
CA ALA A 12 -2.92 -5.00 23.06
C ALA A 12 -4.39 -5.04 22.63
N GLY A 13 -4.80 -6.07 21.88
CA GLY A 13 -6.19 -6.30 21.49
C GLY A 13 -7.11 -6.53 22.69
N LEU A 14 -6.69 -7.37 23.65
CA LEU A 14 -7.42 -7.59 24.91
C LEU A 14 -7.57 -6.29 25.71
N ARG A 15 -6.51 -5.47 25.77
CA ARG A 15 -6.57 -4.16 26.44
C ARG A 15 -7.52 -3.20 25.74
N ALA A 16 -7.51 -3.17 24.40
CA ALA A 16 -8.44 -2.33 23.63
C ALA A 16 -9.90 -2.75 23.85
N LEU A 17 -10.20 -4.05 23.88
CA LEU A 17 -11.54 -4.54 24.19
C LEU A 17 -11.96 -4.18 25.63
N SER A 18 -11.06 -4.36 26.59
CA SER A 18 -11.31 -3.99 27.99
C SER A 18 -11.60 -2.49 28.15
N LEU A 19 -10.90 -1.62 27.43
CA LEU A 19 -11.20 -0.18 27.40
C LEU A 19 -12.62 0.10 26.88
N LEU A 20 -13.08 -0.65 25.89
CA LEU A 20 -14.45 -0.53 25.36
C LEU A 20 -15.52 -1.22 26.24
N GLY A 21 -15.15 -1.71 27.42
CA GLY A 21 -16.07 -2.46 28.29
C GLY A 21 -16.46 -3.84 27.76
N ILE A 22 -15.75 -4.35 26.74
CA ILE A 22 -15.98 -5.67 26.15
C ILE A 22 -15.06 -6.65 26.88
N ASP A 23 -15.64 -7.52 27.69
CA ASP A 23 -14.95 -8.63 28.34
C ASP A 23 -15.57 -9.96 27.90
N ALA A 24 -14.78 -11.03 27.97
CA ALA A 24 -15.23 -12.37 27.60
C ALA A 24 -15.68 -13.15 28.84
N ASP A 25 -16.49 -14.20 28.63
CA ASP A 25 -16.85 -15.15 29.69
C ASP A 25 -15.95 -16.39 29.70
N VAL A 26 -15.37 -16.73 28.55
CA VAL A 26 -14.54 -17.91 28.33
C VAL A 26 -13.48 -17.62 27.28
N ALA A 27 -12.29 -18.21 27.43
CA ALA A 27 -11.23 -18.14 26.43
C ALA A 27 -10.77 -19.53 25.97
N VAL A 28 -10.43 -19.62 24.69
CA VAL A 28 -9.76 -20.77 24.07
C VAL A 28 -8.56 -20.25 23.29
N GLY A 29 -7.39 -20.79 23.56
CA GLY A 29 -6.16 -20.37 22.89
C GLY A 29 -5.60 -21.45 21.97
N HIS A 30 -5.42 -21.15 20.67
CA HIS A 30 -4.77 -22.09 19.75
C HIS A 30 -3.24 -22.07 19.96
N SER A 31 -2.70 -23.11 20.60
CA SER A 31 -1.28 -23.24 20.90
C SER A 31 -0.68 -22.00 21.59
N LEU A 32 0.00 -21.11 20.86
CA LEU A 32 0.52 -19.85 21.40
C LEU A 32 -0.58 -18.97 22.01
N GLY A 33 -1.78 -19.00 21.44
CA GLY A 33 -2.92 -18.26 21.98
C GLY A 33 -3.30 -18.65 23.40
N GLU A 34 -2.92 -19.85 23.87
CA GLU A 34 -3.22 -20.30 25.23
C GLU A 34 -2.39 -19.54 26.28
N LEU A 35 -1.21 -19.00 25.91
CA LEU A 35 -0.50 -18.06 26.77
C LEU A 35 -1.28 -16.75 26.94
N ALA A 36 -1.87 -16.23 25.85
CA ALA A 36 -2.70 -15.03 25.90
C ALA A 36 -4.01 -15.28 26.69
N ALA A 37 -4.60 -16.48 26.58
CA ALA A 37 -5.75 -16.88 27.38
C ALA A 37 -5.43 -16.93 28.88
N LEU A 38 -4.30 -17.53 29.26
CA LEU A 38 -3.82 -17.57 30.65
C LEU A 38 -3.53 -16.17 31.20
N HIS A 39 -2.97 -15.27 30.38
CA HIS A 39 -2.80 -13.87 30.73
C HIS A 39 -4.16 -13.18 30.98
N TRP A 40 -5.12 -13.35 30.07
CA TRP A 40 -6.48 -12.82 30.21
C TRP A 40 -7.19 -13.34 31.47
N ALA A 41 -6.97 -14.60 31.85
CA ALA A 41 -7.53 -15.18 33.07
C ALA A 41 -6.80 -14.77 34.36
N GLY A 42 -5.76 -13.93 34.27
CA GLY A 42 -5.01 -13.43 35.43
C GLY A 42 -3.95 -14.39 35.98
N ALA A 43 -3.68 -15.51 35.32
CA ALA A 43 -2.67 -16.47 35.75
C ALA A 43 -1.24 -15.96 35.51
N MET A 44 -1.05 -14.97 34.63
CA MET A 44 0.23 -14.28 34.44
C MET A 44 0.03 -12.82 34.02
N ASP A 45 0.93 -11.94 34.45
CA ASP A 45 0.93 -10.55 33.99
C ASP A 45 1.48 -10.41 32.55
N GLU A 46 1.32 -9.24 31.95
CA GLU A 46 1.76 -8.98 30.56
C GLU A 46 3.29 -9.16 30.40
N ALA A 47 4.07 -8.79 31.42
CA ALA A 47 5.51 -8.96 31.39
C ALA A 47 5.92 -10.45 31.40
N ALA A 48 5.25 -11.27 32.20
CA ALA A 48 5.42 -12.72 32.24
C ALA A 48 4.98 -13.36 30.92
N LEU A 49 3.85 -12.95 30.34
CA LEU A 49 3.41 -13.38 29.01
C LEU A 49 4.51 -13.18 27.95
N LEU A 50 5.07 -11.97 27.88
CA LEU A 50 6.12 -11.65 26.91
C LEU A 50 7.41 -12.43 27.17
N ARG A 51 7.80 -12.61 28.45
CA ARG A 51 8.97 -13.43 28.81
C ARG A 51 8.77 -14.90 28.42
N VAL A 52 7.64 -15.51 28.80
CA VAL A 52 7.33 -16.91 28.50
C VAL A 52 7.26 -17.14 26.99
N ALA A 53 6.57 -16.28 26.23
CA ALA A 53 6.52 -16.38 24.77
C ALA A 53 7.91 -16.23 24.11
N THR A 54 8.76 -15.35 24.66
CA THR A 54 10.15 -15.18 24.19
C THR A 54 10.99 -16.43 24.47
N LYS A 55 10.90 -16.98 25.68
CA LYS A 55 11.64 -18.20 26.08
C LYS A 55 11.17 -19.41 25.28
N ARG A 56 9.86 -19.58 25.10
CA ARG A 56 9.26 -20.62 24.28
C ARG A 56 9.74 -20.53 22.83
N GLY A 57 9.60 -19.36 22.21
CA GLY A 57 10.05 -19.16 20.82
C GLY A 57 11.56 -19.38 20.64
N ARG A 58 12.37 -19.05 21.65
CA ARG A 58 13.82 -19.32 21.65
C ARG A 58 14.12 -20.82 21.79
N ALA A 59 13.50 -21.50 22.76
CA ALA A 59 13.69 -22.93 22.97
C ALA A 59 13.31 -23.73 21.72
N MET A 60 12.16 -23.42 21.10
CA MET A 60 11.71 -24.07 19.86
C MET A 60 12.61 -23.78 18.65
N ARG A 61 13.38 -22.68 18.66
CA ARG A 61 14.34 -22.41 17.58
C ARG A 61 15.68 -23.11 17.81
N GLU A 62 16.14 -23.17 19.05
CA GLU A 62 17.49 -23.61 19.39
C GLU A 62 17.58 -25.11 19.69
N ARG A 63 16.47 -25.76 20.05
CA ARG A 63 16.45 -27.13 20.58
C ARG A 63 15.57 -28.10 19.81
N SER A 64 14.74 -27.62 18.89
CA SER A 64 13.87 -28.50 18.08
C SER A 64 14.66 -29.27 17.04
N GLU A 65 14.31 -30.54 16.85
CA GLU A 65 14.82 -31.34 15.75
C GLU A 65 14.18 -30.93 14.41
N PRO A 66 14.87 -31.12 13.28
CA PRO A 66 14.32 -30.75 11.96
C PRO A 66 13.03 -31.51 11.65
N GLY A 67 12.05 -30.81 11.09
CA GLY A 67 10.77 -31.38 10.69
C GLY A 67 9.87 -30.34 10.03
N THR A 68 8.70 -30.76 9.57
CA THR A 68 7.71 -29.89 8.93
C THR A 68 6.31 -30.21 9.40
N MET A 69 5.36 -29.36 9.05
CA MET A 69 3.93 -29.57 9.27
C MET A 69 3.14 -29.46 7.97
N ALA A 70 1.98 -30.10 7.92
CA ALA A 70 1.04 -29.98 6.81
C ALA A 70 -0.41 -29.95 7.32
N GLY A 71 -1.26 -29.14 6.68
CA GLY A 71 -2.70 -29.22 6.83
C GLY A 71 -3.29 -30.19 5.81
N VAL A 72 -4.16 -31.09 6.25
CA VAL A 72 -4.89 -32.06 5.42
C VAL A 72 -6.38 -31.76 5.53
N ARG A 73 -7.06 -31.60 4.39
CA ARG A 73 -8.51 -31.37 4.34
C ARG A 73 -9.28 -32.67 4.53
N ALA A 74 -9.22 -33.24 5.74
CA ALA A 74 -9.88 -34.48 6.10
C ALA A 74 -10.13 -34.56 7.62
N ALA A 75 -11.05 -35.45 7.99
CA ALA A 75 -11.33 -35.79 9.38
C ALA A 75 -10.13 -36.50 10.02
N PRO A 76 -9.93 -36.36 11.34
CA PRO A 76 -8.80 -36.97 12.03
C PRO A 76 -8.70 -38.48 11.86
N GLU A 77 -9.84 -39.18 11.78
CA GLU A 77 -9.91 -40.63 11.61
C GLU A 77 -9.31 -41.04 10.27
N THR A 78 -9.66 -40.34 9.19
CA THR A 78 -9.08 -40.56 7.85
C THR A 78 -7.59 -40.25 7.82
N VAL A 79 -7.16 -39.20 8.52
CA VAL A 79 -5.73 -38.85 8.60
C VAL A 79 -4.94 -39.90 9.38
N LEU A 80 -5.50 -40.45 10.46
CA LEU A 80 -4.87 -41.56 11.21
C LEU A 80 -4.68 -42.81 10.34
N GLU A 81 -5.66 -43.14 9.50
CA GLU A 81 -5.53 -44.24 8.54
C GLU A 81 -4.42 -43.99 7.51
N LEU A 82 -4.27 -42.74 7.04
CA LEU A 82 -3.21 -42.35 6.11
C LEU A 82 -1.81 -42.30 6.75
N ILE A 83 -1.73 -41.99 8.04
CA ILE A 83 -0.47 -42.02 8.79
C ILE A 83 0.10 -43.44 8.80
N GLY A 84 -0.71 -44.44 9.15
CA GLY A 84 -0.26 -45.82 9.24
C GLY A 84 0.99 -45.96 10.13
N GLU A 85 2.09 -46.44 9.54
CA GLU A 85 3.39 -46.64 10.21
C GLU A 85 4.38 -45.49 9.98
N LEU A 86 3.96 -44.39 9.31
CA LEU A 86 4.82 -43.24 9.08
C LEU A 86 5.18 -42.57 10.42
N PRO A 87 6.40 -42.03 10.59
CA PRO A 87 6.80 -41.30 11.79
C PRO A 87 6.18 -39.88 11.82
N VAL A 88 4.87 -39.78 11.65
CA VAL A 88 4.06 -38.55 11.61
C VAL A 88 3.00 -38.64 12.70
N VAL A 89 2.77 -37.53 13.40
CA VAL A 89 1.71 -37.41 14.39
C VAL A 89 0.70 -36.35 13.96
N ILE A 90 -0.54 -36.45 14.46
CA ILE A 90 -1.46 -35.33 14.40
C ILE A 90 -0.98 -34.28 15.39
N ALA A 91 -0.74 -33.07 14.90
CA ALA A 91 -0.32 -31.90 15.68
C ALA A 91 -1.51 -30.97 16.02
N GLY A 92 -2.60 -31.04 15.27
CA GLY A 92 -3.77 -30.20 15.51
C GLY A 92 -5.07 -30.82 15.01
N TYR A 93 -6.05 -30.91 15.89
CA TYR A 93 -7.43 -31.26 15.62
C TYR A 93 -8.24 -29.96 15.47
N ASN A 94 -8.24 -29.38 14.27
CA ASN A 94 -8.85 -28.06 14.03
C ASN A 94 -10.32 -28.16 13.61
N GLY A 95 -10.79 -29.30 13.09
CA GLY A 95 -12.20 -29.52 12.80
C GLY A 95 -12.47 -30.77 11.95
N PRO A 96 -13.74 -31.00 11.58
CA PRO A 96 -14.17 -32.21 10.87
C PRO A 96 -13.56 -32.34 9.46
N SER A 97 -13.16 -31.22 8.87
CA SER A 97 -12.53 -31.15 7.55
C SER A 97 -11.11 -30.59 7.58
N GLN A 98 -10.50 -30.40 8.77
CA GLN A 98 -9.17 -29.81 8.89
C GLN A 98 -8.36 -30.43 10.01
N THR A 99 -7.33 -31.20 9.62
CA THR A 99 -6.38 -31.84 10.53
C THR A 99 -4.97 -31.39 10.17
N VAL A 100 -4.14 -31.10 11.17
CA VAL A 100 -2.73 -30.73 10.98
C VAL A 100 -1.84 -31.86 11.45
N VAL A 101 -0.87 -32.24 10.62
CA VAL A 101 0.13 -33.28 10.92
C VAL A 101 1.52 -32.69 11.03
N ALA A 102 2.40 -33.35 11.79
CA ALA A 102 3.78 -32.95 12.01
C ALA A 102 4.72 -34.16 12.08
N GLY A 103 5.92 -34.03 11.52
CA GLY A 103 6.93 -35.09 11.52
C GLY A 103 8.15 -34.74 10.67
N PRO A 104 9.03 -35.72 10.40
CA PRO A 104 10.13 -35.57 9.44
C PRO A 104 9.62 -35.14 8.07
N VAL A 105 10.42 -34.36 7.34
CA VAL A 105 10.02 -33.74 6.06
C VAL A 105 9.56 -34.80 5.06
N GLU A 106 10.34 -35.85 4.90
CA GLU A 106 10.11 -36.92 3.94
C GLU A 106 8.82 -37.68 4.27
N ALA A 107 8.56 -37.93 5.55
CA ALA A 107 7.38 -38.66 6.01
C ALA A 107 6.09 -37.85 5.84
N VAL A 108 6.14 -36.52 6.08
CA VAL A 108 4.99 -35.63 5.83
C VAL A 108 4.69 -35.53 4.33
N GLU A 109 5.72 -35.48 3.49
CA GLU A 109 5.54 -35.48 2.02
C GLU A 109 5.03 -36.82 1.49
N GLU A 110 5.42 -37.94 2.10
CA GLU A 110 4.89 -39.26 1.77
C GLU A 110 3.41 -39.37 2.14
N LEU A 111 3.02 -38.88 3.33
CA LEU A 111 1.62 -38.78 3.73
C LEU A 111 0.83 -37.89 2.78
N GLY A 112 1.39 -36.76 2.35
CA GLY A 112 0.80 -35.89 1.34
C GLY A 112 0.50 -36.61 0.03
N ARG A 113 1.46 -37.39 -0.48
CA ARG A 113 1.27 -38.25 -1.67
C ARG A 113 0.24 -39.35 -1.45
N ALA A 114 0.10 -39.87 -0.24
CA ALA A 114 -0.97 -40.82 0.11
C ALA A 114 -2.36 -40.15 0.15
N ALA A 115 -2.44 -38.92 0.67
CA ALA A 115 -3.66 -38.11 0.66
C ALA A 115 -4.11 -37.79 -0.77
N GLU A 116 -3.20 -37.39 -1.66
CA GLU A 116 -3.50 -37.13 -3.08
C GLU A 116 -4.03 -38.37 -3.79
N ARG A 117 -3.42 -39.54 -3.56
CA ARG A 117 -3.90 -40.83 -4.12
C ARG A 117 -5.30 -41.19 -3.63
N SER A 118 -5.70 -40.68 -2.47
CA SER A 118 -7.02 -40.87 -1.87
C SER A 118 -8.01 -39.75 -2.21
N GLY A 119 -7.62 -38.81 -3.10
CA GLY A 119 -8.47 -37.70 -3.54
C GLY A 119 -8.58 -36.54 -2.55
N LEU A 120 -7.70 -36.47 -1.55
CA LEU A 120 -7.73 -35.45 -0.51
C LEU A 120 -6.73 -34.32 -0.81
N THR A 121 -7.10 -33.09 -0.42
CA THR A 121 -6.22 -31.92 -0.52
C THR A 121 -5.35 -31.79 0.72
N TRP A 122 -4.07 -31.52 0.53
CA TRP A 122 -3.15 -31.19 1.61
C TRP A 122 -2.29 -29.98 1.25
N THR A 123 -1.71 -29.31 2.24
CA THR A 123 -0.87 -28.14 2.05
C THR A 123 0.23 -28.13 3.10
N ARG A 124 1.48 -28.03 2.65
CA ARG A 124 2.63 -27.84 3.55
C ARG A 124 2.55 -26.46 4.20
N LEU A 125 2.73 -26.41 5.51
CA LEU A 125 2.70 -25.15 6.26
C LEU A 125 4.09 -24.50 6.21
N ASN A 126 4.12 -23.17 6.08
CA ASN A 126 5.36 -22.39 6.13
C ASN A 126 5.83 -22.22 7.58
N VAL A 127 6.36 -23.28 8.16
CA VAL A 127 6.87 -23.33 9.54
C VAL A 127 8.30 -23.83 9.57
N SER A 128 9.05 -23.44 10.61
CA SER A 128 10.46 -23.79 10.73
C SER A 128 10.71 -25.21 11.25
N HIS A 129 9.76 -25.79 11.99
CA HIS A 129 9.90 -27.10 12.64
C HIS A 129 8.54 -27.81 12.74
N ALA A 130 8.56 -29.09 13.10
CA ALA A 130 7.40 -29.93 13.37
C ALA A 130 6.83 -29.69 14.78
N PHE A 131 6.14 -28.57 15.01
CA PHE A 131 5.54 -28.27 16.31
C PHE A 131 4.46 -29.29 16.71
N HIS A 132 4.25 -29.50 18.02
CA HIS A 132 3.30 -30.47 18.57
C HIS A 132 3.63 -31.91 18.16
N SER A 133 4.92 -32.25 18.20
CA SER A 133 5.42 -33.58 17.87
C SER A 133 6.59 -33.99 18.78
N PRO A 134 6.99 -35.28 18.78
CA PRO A 134 8.16 -35.72 19.52
C PRO A 134 9.46 -34.97 19.15
N LEU A 135 9.57 -34.46 17.92
CA LEU A 135 10.75 -33.72 17.43
C LEU A 135 11.01 -32.41 18.18
N VAL A 136 10.02 -31.90 18.93
CA VAL A 136 10.17 -30.68 19.74
C VAL A 136 10.31 -30.97 21.24
N ALA A 137 10.43 -32.23 21.65
CA ALA A 137 10.60 -32.60 23.06
C ALA A 137 11.81 -31.94 23.73
N PRO A 138 13.00 -31.81 23.11
CA PRO A 138 14.13 -31.12 23.75
C PRO A 138 13.86 -29.62 23.98
N ALA A 139 13.00 -29.00 23.17
CA ALA A 139 12.54 -27.63 23.39
C ALA A 139 11.55 -27.53 24.56
N ALA A 140 10.71 -28.55 24.77
CA ALA A 140 9.82 -28.64 25.92
C ALA A 140 10.63 -28.71 27.22
N GLU A 141 11.63 -29.60 27.31
CA GLU A 141 12.52 -29.71 28.47
C GLU A 141 13.25 -28.40 28.78
N ALA A 142 13.79 -27.74 27.74
CA ALA A 142 14.41 -26.43 27.90
C ALA A 142 13.44 -25.38 28.42
N LEU A 143 12.17 -25.40 27.98
CA LEU A 143 11.16 -24.47 28.46
C LEU A 143 10.76 -24.78 29.92
N ALA A 144 10.59 -26.05 30.31
CA ALA A 144 10.24 -26.44 31.67
C ALA A 144 11.19 -25.86 32.73
N GLY A 145 12.50 -25.87 32.44
CA GLY A 145 13.50 -25.24 33.32
C GLY A 145 13.22 -23.75 33.57
N TYR A 146 12.76 -23.02 32.56
CA TYR A 146 12.36 -21.61 32.72
C TYR A 146 10.99 -21.47 33.40
N LEU A 147 10.02 -22.32 33.07
CA LEU A 147 8.67 -22.26 33.66
C LEU A 147 8.70 -22.51 35.16
N ALA A 148 9.63 -23.34 35.65
CA ALA A 148 9.83 -23.59 37.08
C ALA A 148 10.30 -22.34 37.86
N GLU A 149 10.92 -21.36 37.18
CA GLU A 149 11.37 -20.10 37.79
C GLU A 149 10.32 -18.98 37.70
N GLU A 150 9.35 -19.10 36.79
CA GLU A 150 8.28 -18.13 36.62
C GLU A 150 7.17 -18.33 37.66
N ARG A 151 6.53 -17.23 38.04
CA ARG A 151 5.42 -17.26 39.01
C ARG A 151 4.10 -17.17 38.27
N PHE A 152 3.30 -18.23 38.38
CA PHE A 152 1.93 -18.24 37.90
C PHE A 152 0.96 -18.02 39.07
N GLY A 153 -0.07 -17.20 38.82
CA GLY A 153 -1.23 -17.05 39.69
C GLY A 153 -2.30 -18.11 39.38
N PRO A 154 -3.38 -18.17 40.18
CA PRO A 154 -4.51 -19.04 39.89
C PRO A 154 -5.20 -18.63 38.58
N VAL A 155 -5.82 -19.59 37.90
CA VAL A 155 -6.67 -19.33 36.72
C VAL A 155 -7.99 -18.74 37.21
N GLY A 156 -8.13 -17.42 37.12
CA GLY A 156 -9.26 -16.68 37.70
C GLY A 156 -10.51 -16.58 36.81
N ARG A 157 -10.40 -16.99 35.54
CA ARG A 157 -11.48 -16.97 34.54
C ARG A 157 -11.50 -18.28 33.76
N ARG A 158 -12.68 -18.66 33.25
CA ARG A 158 -12.86 -19.94 32.55
C ARG A 158 -11.99 -20.00 31.29
N ILE A 159 -11.13 -21.01 31.20
CA ILE A 159 -10.35 -21.33 30.00
C ILE A 159 -10.62 -22.78 29.65
N VAL A 160 -10.95 -23.06 28.39
CA VAL A 160 -10.95 -24.44 27.88
C VAL A 160 -9.60 -24.70 27.21
N SER A 161 -8.78 -25.56 27.82
CA SER A 161 -7.43 -25.83 27.34
C SER A 161 -7.44 -26.63 26.05
N THR A 162 -6.57 -26.24 25.11
CA THR A 162 -6.37 -27.02 23.87
C THR A 162 -5.43 -28.20 24.06
N VAL A 163 -4.79 -28.34 25.22
CA VAL A 163 -3.96 -29.51 25.57
C VAL A 163 -4.84 -30.64 26.08
N THR A 164 -5.78 -30.33 26.98
CA THR A 164 -6.68 -31.32 27.60
C THR A 164 -8.00 -31.48 26.84
N GLY A 165 -8.47 -30.43 26.16
CA GLY A 165 -9.80 -30.37 25.55
C GLY A 165 -10.92 -30.15 26.57
N ALA A 166 -10.60 -29.67 27.77
CA ALA A 166 -11.51 -29.45 28.89
C ALA A 166 -11.19 -28.16 29.65
N ASP A 167 -12.10 -27.73 30.53
CA ASP A 167 -11.88 -26.58 31.41
C ASP A 167 -10.62 -26.76 32.28
N LEU A 168 -9.88 -25.67 32.49
CA LEU A 168 -8.76 -25.62 33.41
C LEU A 168 -9.24 -25.30 34.83
N ASP A 169 -8.79 -26.09 35.80
CA ASP A 169 -9.00 -25.82 37.22
C ASP A 169 -8.23 -24.56 37.67
N ALA A 170 -8.74 -23.89 38.69
CA ALA A 170 -8.13 -22.66 39.23
C ALA A 170 -6.69 -22.87 39.75
N ASP A 171 -6.39 -24.07 40.24
CA ASP A 171 -5.10 -24.51 40.78
C ASP A 171 -4.33 -25.45 39.83
N ALA A 172 -4.67 -25.46 38.54
CA ALA A 172 -3.98 -26.25 37.54
C ALA A 172 -2.46 -25.99 37.53
N ASP A 173 -1.67 -27.06 37.36
CA ASP A 173 -0.22 -26.97 37.21
C ASP A 173 0.14 -26.39 35.84
N LEU A 174 0.21 -25.06 35.76
CA LEU A 174 0.49 -24.34 34.52
C LEU A 174 1.89 -24.61 33.94
N PRO A 175 2.97 -24.70 34.75
CA PRO A 175 4.27 -25.16 34.25
C PRO A 175 4.20 -26.51 33.53
N GLU A 176 3.56 -27.52 34.13
CA GLU A 176 3.41 -28.84 33.51
C GLU A 176 2.51 -28.79 32.27
N LEU A 177 1.40 -28.05 32.32
CA LEU A 177 0.52 -27.84 31.19
C LEU A 177 1.26 -27.26 29.98
N LEU A 178 2.06 -26.21 30.19
CA LEU A 178 2.80 -25.50 29.15
C LEU A 178 4.03 -26.27 28.63
N HIS A 179 4.65 -27.11 29.47
CA HIS A 179 5.63 -28.09 29.02
C HIS A 179 4.98 -29.10 28.07
N ARG A 180 3.88 -29.73 28.51
CA ARG A 180 3.10 -30.68 27.71
C ARG A 180 2.56 -30.07 26.43
N GLN A 181 2.15 -28.80 26.45
CA GLN A 181 1.60 -28.08 25.29
C GLN A 181 2.56 -28.07 24.10
N ILE A 182 3.87 -28.12 24.29
CA ILE A 182 4.82 -28.08 23.16
C ILE A 182 4.76 -29.35 22.31
N THR A 183 4.50 -30.50 22.93
CA THR A 183 4.56 -31.82 22.29
C THR A 183 3.19 -32.44 22.06
N ALA A 184 2.18 -32.05 22.85
CA ALA A 184 0.82 -32.55 22.73
C ALA A 184 0.07 -31.91 21.55
N PRO A 185 -0.86 -32.64 20.90
CA PRO A 185 -1.67 -32.08 19.83
C PRO A 185 -2.62 -31.00 20.34
N VAL A 186 -2.85 -29.98 19.49
CA VAL A 186 -3.83 -28.91 19.76
C VAL A 186 -5.24 -29.42 19.50
N ARG A 187 -6.03 -29.64 20.56
CA ARG A 187 -7.44 -30.10 20.51
C ARG A 187 -8.40 -28.92 20.32
N PHE A 188 -8.17 -28.09 19.29
CA PHE A 188 -8.91 -26.84 19.10
C PHE A 188 -10.41 -27.06 18.87
N ALA A 189 -10.79 -28.00 18.00
CA ALA A 189 -12.20 -28.28 17.72
C ALA A 189 -12.97 -28.66 18.99
N GLN A 190 -12.41 -29.59 19.77
CA GLN A 190 -12.99 -30.04 21.03
C GLN A 190 -13.12 -28.88 22.04
N ALA A 191 -12.05 -28.11 22.22
CA ALA A 191 -12.03 -27.00 23.17
C ALA A 191 -13.00 -25.89 22.78
N LEU A 192 -13.05 -25.52 21.49
CA LEU A 192 -13.93 -24.47 20.99
C LEU A 192 -15.40 -24.87 21.08
N THR A 193 -15.76 -26.11 20.68
CA THR A 193 -17.15 -26.58 20.79
C THR A 193 -17.63 -26.56 22.25
N SER A 194 -16.79 -26.98 23.20
CA SER A 194 -17.11 -26.91 24.64
C SER A 194 -17.21 -25.46 25.16
N ALA A 195 -16.35 -24.57 24.69
CA ALA A 195 -16.39 -23.16 25.07
C ALA A 195 -17.60 -22.42 24.49
N ALA A 196 -18.05 -22.79 23.29
CA ALA A 196 -19.17 -22.14 22.60
C ALA A 196 -20.53 -22.46 23.23
N GLU A 197 -20.62 -23.45 24.12
CA GLU A 197 -21.84 -23.73 24.87
C GLU A 197 -22.23 -22.52 25.76
N GLY A 198 -23.32 -21.86 25.39
CA GLY A 198 -23.83 -20.69 26.11
C GLY A 198 -23.12 -19.37 25.77
N VAL A 199 -22.40 -19.29 24.65
CA VAL A 199 -21.76 -18.07 24.15
C VAL A 199 -22.52 -17.52 22.94
N ASP A 200 -22.79 -16.22 22.95
CA ASP A 200 -23.53 -15.54 21.87
C ASP A 200 -22.63 -14.97 20.76
N LEU A 201 -21.34 -14.75 21.04
CA LEU A 201 -20.36 -14.15 20.13
C LEU A 201 -18.95 -14.68 20.43
N LEU A 202 -18.25 -15.13 19.40
CA LEU A 202 -16.83 -15.48 19.45
C LEU A 202 -15.98 -14.34 18.89
N VAL A 203 -14.93 -13.96 19.61
CA VAL A 203 -13.99 -12.91 19.19
C VAL A 203 -12.59 -13.49 19.06
N GLU A 204 -12.03 -13.48 17.84
CA GLU A 204 -10.63 -13.84 17.60
C GLU A 204 -9.72 -12.64 17.92
N VAL A 205 -8.91 -12.77 18.97
CA VAL A 205 -7.99 -11.71 19.44
C VAL A 205 -6.54 -12.07 19.11
N GLY A 206 -6.01 -11.42 18.07
CA GLY A 206 -4.65 -11.62 17.57
C GLY A 206 -4.55 -11.24 16.10
N PRO A 207 -3.42 -11.51 15.45
CA PRO A 207 -3.23 -11.17 14.04
C PRO A 207 -3.98 -12.14 13.12
N GLY A 208 -4.61 -11.59 12.09
CA GLY A 208 -5.33 -12.33 11.07
C GLY A 208 -6.77 -12.72 11.46
N ARG A 209 -7.28 -13.73 10.74
CA ARG A 209 -8.69 -14.17 10.79
C ARG A 209 -8.83 -15.67 10.56
N VAL A 210 -7.90 -16.46 11.11
CA VAL A 210 -7.87 -17.91 10.85
C VAL A 210 -8.81 -18.63 11.78
N LEU A 211 -8.81 -18.29 13.07
CA LEU A 211 -9.60 -18.99 14.09
C LEU A 211 -11.09 -18.71 13.96
N SER A 212 -11.48 -17.50 13.55
CA SER A 212 -12.86 -17.12 13.23
C SER A 212 -13.44 -17.94 12.08
N ARG A 213 -12.63 -18.24 11.05
CA ARG A 213 -13.02 -19.15 9.96
C ARG A 213 -13.18 -20.59 10.44
N LEU A 214 -12.28 -21.08 11.30
CA LEU A 214 -12.43 -22.40 11.93
C LEU A 214 -13.68 -22.47 12.81
N ALA A 215 -13.93 -21.42 13.59
CA ALA A 215 -15.09 -21.33 14.47
C ALA A 215 -16.42 -21.42 13.70
N ALA A 216 -16.49 -20.75 12.53
CA ALA A 216 -17.65 -20.81 11.66
C ALA A 216 -17.91 -22.21 11.04
N GLU A 217 -16.89 -23.07 10.97
CA GLU A 217 -17.07 -24.48 10.54
C GLU A 217 -17.46 -25.41 11.71
N LEU A 218 -17.21 -25.00 12.96
CA LEU A 218 -17.36 -25.83 14.15
C LEU A 218 -18.63 -25.53 14.96
N THR A 219 -19.14 -24.30 14.86
CA THR A 219 -20.23 -23.80 15.70
C THR A 219 -21.11 -22.84 14.90
N ASP A 220 -22.38 -22.72 15.29
CA ASP A 220 -23.29 -21.72 14.73
C ASP A 220 -23.14 -20.33 15.39
N VAL A 221 -22.23 -20.19 16.36
CA VAL A 221 -21.98 -18.92 17.06
C VAL A 221 -21.24 -17.97 16.12
N PRO A 222 -21.74 -16.73 15.92
CA PRO A 222 -21.04 -15.74 15.10
C PRO A 222 -19.61 -15.52 15.60
N ALA A 223 -18.64 -15.52 14.68
CA ALA A 223 -17.23 -15.30 14.99
C ALA A 223 -16.68 -14.07 14.25
N VAL A 224 -16.08 -13.14 14.98
CA VAL A 224 -15.52 -11.89 14.44
C VAL A 224 -14.04 -11.79 14.82
N ALA A 225 -13.19 -11.40 13.87
CA ALA A 225 -11.76 -11.21 14.12
C ALA A 225 -11.45 -9.74 14.39
N LEU A 226 -10.64 -9.49 15.43
CA LEU A 226 -10.11 -8.17 15.74
C LEU A 226 -8.97 -7.77 14.79
N ASP A 227 -8.19 -8.75 14.31
CA ASP A 227 -7.02 -8.60 13.42
C ASP A 227 -6.05 -7.49 13.87
N THR A 228 -5.23 -7.80 14.88
CA THR A 228 -4.29 -6.84 15.50
C THR A 228 -3.16 -6.37 14.58
N ASP A 229 -2.97 -7.02 13.42
CA ASP A 229 -1.98 -6.63 12.42
C ASP A 229 -2.59 -5.72 11.33
N SER A 230 -3.89 -5.42 11.39
CA SER A 230 -4.53 -4.46 10.49
C SER A 230 -4.14 -3.03 10.84
N GLU A 231 -3.86 -2.21 9.82
CA GLU A 231 -3.65 -0.76 9.98
C GLU A 231 -4.97 0.02 10.18
N SER A 232 -6.12 -0.68 10.09
CA SER A 232 -7.46 -0.10 10.27
C SER A 232 -8.08 -0.52 11.60
N LEU A 233 -8.83 0.41 12.21
CA LEU A 233 -9.68 0.09 13.37
C LEU A 233 -10.94 -0.73 13.00
N ALA A 234 -11.15 -1.04 11.72
CA ALA A 234 -12.34 -1.77 11.25
C ALA A 234 -12.55 -3.11 11.98
N GLY A 235 -11.50 -3.86 12.28
CA GLY A 235 -11.59 -5.10 13.05
C GLY A 235 -12.09 -4.86 14.48
N LEU A 236 -11.49 -3.89 15.20
CA LEU A 236 -11.92 -3.49 16.54
C LEU A 236 -13.35 -2.95 16.56
N LEU A 237 -13.71 -2.08 15.62
CA LEU A 237 -15.06 -1.50 15.52
C LEU A 237 -16.09 -2.55 15.09
N GLY A 238 -15.71 -3.52 14.26
CA GLY A 238 -16.53 -4.66 13.90
C GLY A 238 -16.84 -5.53 15.12
N VAL A 239 -15.84 -5.80 15.97
CA VAL A 239 -16.06 -6.49 17.26
C VAL A 239 -16.94 -5.66 18.19
N ALA A 240 -16.71 -4.35 18.30
CA ALA A 240 -17.56 -3.47 19.12
C ALA A 240 -19.01 -3.43 18.63
N GLY A 241 -19.23 -3.35 17.32
CA GLY A 241 -20.56 -3.43 16.73
C GLY A 241 -21.24 -4.78 16.97
N ALA A 242 -20.52 -5.89 16.79
CA ALA A 242 -21.04 -7.22 17.07
C ALA A 242 -21.39 -7.42 18.55
N ALA A 243 -20.51 -6.94 19.46
CA ALA A 243 -20.75 -6.97 20.89
C ALA A 243 -21.99 -6.13 21.28
N HIS A 244 -22.13 -4.93 20.70
CA HIS A 244 -23.32 -4.10 20.90
C HIS A 244 -24.61 -4.79 20.44
N VAL A 245 -24.59 -5.43 19.26
CA VAL A 245 -25.75 -6.19 18.74
C VAL A 245 -26.06 -7.41 19.62
N ALA A 246 -25.04 -8.05 20.18
CA ALA A 246 -25.18 -9.13 21.16
C ALA A 246 -25.65 -8.65 22.54
N GLY A 247 -25.80 -7.33 22.75
CA GLY A 247 -26.31 -6.75 24.00
C GLY A 247 -25.24 -6.39 25.03
N VAL A 248 -23.95 -6.45 24.67
CA VAL A 248 -22.85 -6.00 25.53
C VAL A 248 -22.88 -4.46 25.62
N PRO A 249 -22.83 -3.87 26.83
CA PRO A 249 -22.78 -2.43 26.99
C PRO A 249 -21.38 -1.91 26.61
N VAL A 250 -21.21 -1.60 25.33
CA VAL A 250 -19.97 -1.02 24.80
C VAL A 250 -19.81 0.42 25.29
N ALA A 251 -18.67 0.71 25.93
CA ALA A 251 -18.27 2.04 26.37
C ALA A 251 -17.86 2.91 25.17
N CYS A 252 -18.84 3.28 24.34
CA CYS A 252 -18.62 4.07 23.13
C CYS A 252 -17.93 5.41 23.43
N GLU A 253 -18.12 5.98 24.62
CA GLU A 253 -17.45 7.19 25.07
C GLU A 253 -15.92 7.11 24.99
N GLU A 254 -15.33 5.93 25.21
CA GLU A 254 -13.89 5.72 25.13
C GLU A 254 -13.36 5.87 23.70
N LEU A 255 -14.18 5.57 22.68
CA LEU A 255 -13.84 5.85 21.27
C LEU A 255 -13.76 7.35 20.97
N PHE A 256 -14.43 8.17 21.78
CA PHE A 256 -14.49 9.62 21.63
C PHE A 256 -13.76 10.36 22.76
N HIS A 257 -12.97 9.66 23.57
CA HIS A 257 -12.22 10.26 24.67
C HIS A 257 -11.35 11.44 24.16
N GLY A 258 -11.44 12.59 24.82
CA GLY A 258 -10.74 13.81 24.42
C GLY A 258 -11.38 14.59 23.26
N ARG A 259 -12.54 14.16 22.75
CA ARG A 259 -13.32 14.88 21.73
C ARG A 259 -14.51 15.60 22.34
N LEU A 260 -14.87 16.75 21.76
CA LEU A 260 -16.10 17.46 22.14
C LEU A 260 -17.31 16.70 21.56
N VAL A 261 -18.03 15.98 22.42
CA VAL A 261 -19.28 15.30 22.05
C VAL A 261 -20.48 16.06 22.58
N LYS A 262 -21.51 16.22 21.75
CA LYS A 262 -22.83 16.68 22.17
C LYS A 262 -23.77 15.49 22.14
N PRO A 263 -24.31 15.05 23.29
CA PRO A 263 -25.29 13.96 23.33
C PRO A 263 -26.48 14.28 22.42
N LEU A 264 -26.80 13.35 21.52
CA LEU A 264 -27.97 13.43 20.67
C LEU A 264 -29.16 12.83 21.43
N GLU A 265 -30.15 13.64 21.78
CA GLU A 265 -31.40 13.10 22.31
C GLU A 265 -32.23 12.52 21.16
N VAL A 266 -32.40 11.19 21.15
CA VAL A 266 -33.23 10.50 20.15
C VAL A 266 -34.66 11.02 20.24
N GLY A 267 -35.14 11.65 19.15
CA GLY A 267 -36.46 12.29 19.09
C GLY A 267 -36.45 13.80 19.36
N ALA A 268 -35.30 14.41 19.64
CA ALA A 268 -35.20 15.87 19.75
C ALA A 268 -35.51 16.54 18.41
N ALA A 269 -36.41 17.52 18.43
CA ALA A 269 -36.66 18.39 17.30
C ALA A 269 -35.51 19.40 17.19
N PHE A 270 -34.66 19.22 16.18
CA PHE A 270 -33.58 20.16 15.92
C PHE A 270 -34.14 21.43 15.27
N SER A 271 -34.03 22.55 15.98
CA SER A 271 -34.20 23.88 15.38
C SER A 271 -32.88 24.28 14.77
N PHE A 272 -32.77 24.17 13.46
CA PHE A 272 -31.67 24.72 12.71
C PHE A 272 -31.97 26.18 12.39
N PHE A 273 -30.95 27.05 12.41
CA PHE A 273 -31.10 28.39 11.88
C PHE A 273 -31.44 28.28 10.40
N THR A 274 -32.63 28.74 10.01
CA THR A 274 -33.00 28.82 8.59
C THR A 274 -32.13 29.90 7.97
N SER A 275 -31.37 29.55 6.93
CA SER A 275 -30.51 30.50 6.24
C SER A 275 -31.37 31.61 5.63
N PRO A 276 -31.06 32.91 5.86
CA PRO A 276 -31.74 34.00 5.18
C PRO A 276 -31.67 33.92 3.64
N ALA A 277 -30.73 33.13 3.10
CA ALA A 277 -30.58 32.89 1.67
C ALA A 277 -31.59 31.87 1.10
N GLU A 278 -32.27 31.07 1.94
CA GLU A 278 -33.29 30.10 1.52
C GLU A 278 -34.68 30.72 1.31
N GLN A 279 -34.85 32.02 1.58
CA GLN A 279 -36.09 32.75 1.27
C GLN A 279 -35.96 33.54 -0.03
N ALA A 280 -36.19 32.89 -1.17
CA ALA A 280 -36.30 33.58 -2.46
C ALA A 280 -37.57 34.47 -2.51
N PRO A 281 -37.50 35.73 -3.02
CA PRO A 281 -38.68 36.57 -3.14
C PRO A 281 -39.64 36.02 -4.19
N GLN A 282 -40.95 36.01 -3.89
CA GLN A 282 -41.96 35.56 -4.85
C GLN A 282 -42.09 36.53 -6.03
N VAL A 283 -41.35 36.27 -7.10
CA VAL A 283 -41.51 36.96 -8.38
C VAL A 283 -42.48 36.17 -9.26
N ARG A 284 -43.67 36.72 -9.51
CA ARG A 284 -44.63 36.14 -10.46
C ARG A 284 -44.18 36.41 -11.90
N VAL A 285 -43.63 35.40 -12.56
CA VAL A 285 -43.37 35.41 -14.00
C VAL A 285 -44.51 34.67 -14.72
N LYS A 286 -45.12 35.31 -15.72
CA LYS A 286 -46.15 34.68 -16.58
C LYS A 286 -45.50 33.57 -17.42
N ALA A 287 -45.92 32.32 -17.20
CA ALA A 287 -45.42 31.17 -17.94
C ALA A 287 -45.81 31.21 -19.42
N ALA A 288 -44.84 30.97 -20.31
CA ALA A 288 -45.08 30.63 -21.71
C ALA A 288 -45.34 29.12 -21.85
N ALA A 289 -46.19 28.73 -22.79
CA ALA A 289 -46.62 27.35 -22.98
C ALA A 289 -45.46 26.43 -23.44
N PRO A 290 -45.40 25.17 -22.96
CA PRO A 290 -44.29 24.26 -23.26
C PRO A 290 -44.44 23.60 -24.64
N GLN A 291 -43.33 23.47 -25.36
CA GLN A 291 -43.22 22.57 -26.52
C GLN A 291 -42.71 21.19 -26.08
N PRO A 292 -43.18 20.08 -26.70
CA PRO A 292 -42.75 18.75 -26.34
C PRO A 292 -41.53 18.29 -27.17
N GLY A 293 -40.44 17.96 -26.49
CA GLY A 293 -39.27 17.25 -27.02
C GLY A 293 -38.98 15.98 -26.20
N ARG A 294 -38.78 14.87 -26.90
CA ARG A 294 -38.70 13.47 -26.42
C ARG A 294 -37.44 13.11 -25.60
N PRO A 295 -37.45 11.98 -24.86
CA PRO A 295 -36.51 11.68 -23.79
C PRO A 295 -35.20 11.06 -24.29
N ALA A 296 -34.09 11.40 -23.64
CA ALA A 296 -32.84 10.64 -23.65
C ALA A 296 -32.52 10.23 -22.20
N GLY A 297 -32.20 8.95 -22.03
CA GLY A 297 -32.16 8.25 -20.74
C GLY A 297 -31.15 8.83 -19.75
N THR A 298 -31.59 8.95 -18.51
CA THR A 298 -30.77 9.29 -17.35
C THR A 298 -30.12 8.03 -16.80
N ASN A 299 -28.82 7.86 -17.06
CA ASN A 299 -27.97 7.15 -16.10
C ASN A 299 -27.94 7.97 -14.81
N GLY A 300 -28.09 7.30 -13.66
CA GLY A 300 -28.33 7.91 -12.36
C GLY A 300 -27.31 9.00 -12.01
N GLN A 301 -27.77 10.25 -12.04
CA GLN A 301 -27.08 11.40 -11.47
C GLN A 301 -27.56 11.56 -10.02
N THR A 302 -26.66 11.42 -9.06
CA THR A 302 -26.90 11.80 -7.66
C THR A 302 -26.88 13.33 -7.59
N ALA A 303 -28.03 13.95 -7.35
CA ALA A 303 -28.15 15.40 -7.21
C ALA A 303 -27.49 15.87 -5.90
N ALA A 304 -26.62 16.87 -5.99
CA ALA A 304 -26.01 17.52 -4.83
C ALA A 304 -27.02 18.40 -4.07
N ARG A 305 -26.70 18.71 -2.81
CA ARG A 305 -27.52 19.52 -1.91
C ARG A 305 -27.17 21.00 -2.08
N GLU A 306 -28.17 21.89 -2.17
CA GLU A 306 -27.95 23.33 -2.30
C GLU A 306 -27.14 23.88 -1.10
N GLY A 307 -25.99 24.51 -1.36
CA GLY A 307 -25.13 25.12 -0.33
C GLY A 307 -23.97 24.24 0.20
N GLU A 308 -23.78 23.02 -0.34
CA GLU A 308 -22.65 22.14 -0.01
C GLU A 308 -21.32 22.81 -0.38
N SER A 309 -20.37 22.88 0.57
CA SER A 309 -19.01 23.37 0.29
C SER A 309 -18.27 22.38 -0.61
N THR A 310 -17.30 22.86 -1.39
CA THR A 310 -16.57 22.00 -2.33
C THR A 310 -15.84 20.84 -1.65
N VAL A 311 -15.28 21.10 -0.47
CA VAL A 311 -14.63 20.07 0.35
C VAL A 311 -15.64 19.00 0.78
N GLU A 312 -16.86 19.40 1.14
CA GLU A 312 -17.91 18.50 1.63
C GLU A 312 -18.51 17.64 0.51
N LEU A 313 -18.63 18.22 -0.69
CA LEU A 313 -18.91 17.50 -1.92
C LEU A 313 -17.84 16.44 -2.23
N LEU A 314 -16.56 16.82 -2.17
CA LEU A 314 -15.44 15.90 -2.40
C LEU A 314 -15.41 14.77 -1.37
N ARG A 315 -15.65 15.09 -0.09
CA ARG A 315 -15.77 14.09 0.99
C ARG A 315 -16.91 13.10 0.72
N ARG A 316 -18.08 13.58 0.30
CA ARG A 316 -19.21 12.71 -0.04
C ARG A 316 -18.92 11.80 -1.22
N LEU A 317 -18.36 12.35 -2.30
CA LEU A 317 -18.00 11.57 -3.47
C LEU A 317 -16.90 10.54 -3.16
N ALA A 318 -15.90 10.92 -2.35
CA ALA A 318 -14.86 10.00 -1.89
C ALA A 318 -15.41 8.88 -0.99
N ALA A 319 -16.31 9.23 -0.05
CA ALA A 319 -16.99 8.28 0.81
C ALA A 319 -17.83 7.27 0.00
N GLU A 320 -18.62 7.75 -0.97
CA GLU A 320 -19.41 6.89 -1.85
C GLU A 320 -18.53 5.91 -2.65
N ARG A 321 -17.37 6.34 -3.15
CA ARG A 321 -16.48 5.47 -3.94
C ARG A 321 -15.60 4.54 -3.12
N ALA A 322 -15.30 4.91 -1.89
CA ALA A 322 -14.58 4.07 -0.95
C ALA A 322 -15.53 3.08 -0.23
N GLU A 323 -16.84 3.18 -0.48
CA GLU A 323 -17.89 2.46 0.28
C GLU A 323 -17.80 2.73 1.80
N LEU A 324 -17.40 3.96 2.15
CA LEU A 324 -17.22 4.42 3.52
C LEU A 324 -18.35 5.38 3.93
N PRO A 325 -18.73 5.42 5.22
CA PRO A 325 -19.55 6.50 5.75
C PRO A 325 -18.86 7.87 5.59
N LEU A 326 -19.61 8.93 5.23
CA LEU A 326 -19.08 10.30 5.05
C LEU A 326 -18.32 10.83 6.29
N GLU A 327 -18.68 10.34 7.47
CA GLU A 327 -18.06 10.69 8.75
C GLU A 327 -16.62 10.19 8.88
N MET A 328 -16.24 9.12 8.16
CA MET A 328 -14.88 8.55 8.14
C MET A 328 -13.95 9.24 7.13
N VAL A 329 -14.52 10.06 6.26
CA VAL A 329 -13.77 10.82 5.25
C VAL A 329 -13.68 12.25 5.75
N SER A 330 -12.51 12.64 6.28
CA SER A 330 -12.26 13.99 6.80
C SER A 330 -11.82 14.93 5.69
N GLU A 331 -11.80 16.23 5.97
CA GLU A 331 -11.24 17.24 5.07
C GLU A 331 -9.74 16.98 4.85
N ASP A 332 -9.03 16.48 5.86
CA ASP A 332 -7.61 16.12 5.79
C ASP A 332 -7.34 14.76 5.10
N SER A 333 -8.38 13.98 4.78
CA SER A 333 -8.19 12.65 4.22
C SER A 333 -7.46 12.69 2.87
N LYS A 334 -6.48 11.81 2.71
CA LYS A 334 -5.77 11.62 1.44
C LYS A 334 -6.43 10.50 0.62
N PRO A 335 -7.03 10.80 -0.54
CA PRO A 335 -7.83 9.80 -1.27
C PRO A 335 -7.05 8.56 -1.72
N LEU A 336 -5.79 8.70 -2.14
CA LEU A 336 -4.94 7.56 -2.51
C LEU A 336 -4.43 6.81 -1.29
N ASP A 337 -3.85 7.55 -0.33
CA ASP A 337 -3.06 6.97 0.76
C ASP A 337 -3.95 6.38 1.85
N GLU A 338 -5.05 7.05 2.20
CA GLU A 338 -5.86 6.73 3.38
C GLU A 338 -7.21 6.12 3.03
N LEU A 339 -7.77 6.46 1.86
CA LEU A 339 -9.06 5.92 1.41
C LEU A 339 -8.88 4.74 0.42
N HIS A 340 -7.63 4.36 0.12
CA HIS A 340 -7.25 3.30 -0.82
C HIS A 340 -7.92 3.41 -2.20
N LEU A 341 -8.27 4.63 -2.62
CA LEU A 341 -8.87 4.85 -3.92
C LEU A 341 -7.79 4.76 -4.98
N SER A 342 -8.09 4.16 -6.12
CA SER A 342 -7.18 4.21 -7.27
C SER A 342 -7.08 5.65 -7.79
N SER A 343 -5.96 6.02 -8.43
CA SER A 343 -5.80 7.33 -9.07
C SER A 343 -6.91 7.64 -10.08
N VAL A 344 -7.42 6.62 -10.76
CA VAL A 344 -8.58 6.71 -11.67
C VAL A 344 -9.86 7.04 -10.92
N THR A 345 -10.06 6.46 -9.73
CA THR A 345 -11.25 6.71 -8.90
C THR A 345 -11.23 8.13 -8.32
N VAL A 346 -10.07 8.58 -7.83
CA VAL A 346 -9.92 9.96 -7.31
C VAL A 346 -10.15 10.99 -8.41
N MET A 347 -9.67 10.73 -9.63
CA MET A 347 -9.94 11.61 -10.76
C MET A 347 -11.42 11.66 -11.14
N HIS A 348 -12.16 10.55 -11.04
CA HIS A 348 -13.61 10.57 -11.21
C HIS A 348 -14.34 11.39 -10.13
N ILE A 349 -13.88 11.33 -8.88
CA ILE A 349 -14.44 12.14 -7.80
C ILE A 349 -14.24 13.63 -8.10
N ILE A 350 -13.05 14.02 -8.52
CA ILE A 350 -12.74 15.40 -8.91
C ILE A 350 -13.57 15.84 -10.13
N ASP A 351 -13.78 14.95 -11.11
CA ASP A 351 -14.65 15.23 -12.27
C ASP A 351 -16.09 15.53 -11.84
N GLN A 352 -16.65 14.70 -10.96
CA GLN A 352 -17.99 14.89 -10.45
C GLN A 352 -18.11 16.19 -9.65
N ALA A 353 -17.07 16.56 -8.89
CA ALA A 353 -17.03 17.82 -8.15
C ALA A 353 -16.93 19.04 -9.08
N THR A 354 -16.06 19.01 -10.09
CA THR A 354 -15.90 20.11 -11.06
C THR A 354 -17.19 20.35 -11.87
N GLN A 355 -17.85 19.29 -12.33
CA GLN A 355 -19.14 19.37 -13.03
C GLN A 355 -20.20 20.05 -12.16
N HIS A 356 -20.21 19.76 -10.86
CA HIS A 356 -21.16 20.35 -9.94
C HIS A 356 -20.92 21.86 -9.74
N LEU A 357 -19.65 22.28 -9.63
CA LEU A 357 -19.27 23.68 -9.41
C LEU A 357 -19.34 24.54 -10.69
N GLY A 358 -19.67 23.94 -11.83
CA GLY A 358 -19.60 24.61 -13.13
C GLY A 358 -18.18 25.04 -13.50
N VAL A 359 -17.17 24.42 -12.87
CA VAL A 359 -15.77 24.53 -13.25
C VAL A 359 -15.60 23.66 -14.49
N PRO A 360 -15.05 24.19 -15.60
CA PRO A 360 -14.72 23.35 -16.75
C PRO A 360 -13.83 22.23 -16.23
N ALA A 361 -14.24 20.97 -16.43
CA ALA A 361 -13.54 19.83 -15.86
C ALA A 361 -12.03 19.85 -16.19
N GLY A 362 -11.68 20.52 -17.30
CA GLY A 362 -10.46 21.29 -17.68
C GLY A 362 -9.40 21.70 -16.66
N MET A 363 -9.75 21.87 -15.40
CA MET A 363 -8.93 22.61 -14.43
C MET A 363 -8.67 21.84 -13.13
N ALA A 364 -8.82 20.51 -13.09
CA ALA A 364 -8.61 19.74 -11.85
C ALA A 364 -7.23 20.05 -11.17
N PRO A 365 -7.16 20.06 -9.82
CA PRO A 365 -5.91 20.24 -9.10
C PRO A 365 -4.91 19.15 -9.46
N ALA A 366 -3.64 19.50 -9.61
CA ALA A 366 -2.65 18.59 -10.18
C ALA A 366 -2.07 17.60 -9.17
N ASN A 367 -2.06 17.96 -7.89
CA ASN A 367 -1.42 17.26 -6.78
C ASN A 367 -2.28 16.14 -6.16
N VAL A 368 -3.16 15.52 -6.93
CA VAL A 368 -4.17 14.54 -6.47
C VAL A 368 -3.58 13.36 -5.68
N ALA A 369 -2.32 13.00 -5.96
CA ALA A 369 -1.71 11.85 -5.33
C ALA A 369 -1.37 12.03 -3.85
N THR A 370 -1.11 13.27 -3.42
CA THR A 370 -0.66 13.56 -2.05
C THR A 370 -1.57 14.56 -1.34
N ALA A 371 -2.57 15.10 -2.05
CA ALA A 371 -3.42 16.17 -1.56
C ALA A 371 -4.52 15.65 -0.65
N THR A 372 -4.84 16.43 0.38
CA THR A 372 -6.03 16.21 1.20
C THR A 372 -7.29 16.65 0.45
N LEU A 373 -8.46 16.18 0.88
CA LEU A 373 -9.74 16.64 0.33
C LEU A 373 -9.96 18.15 0.52
N GLN A 374 -9.38 18.74 1.58
CA GLN A 374 -9.36 20.16 1.83
C GLN A 374 -8.51 20.88 0.78
N GLU A 375 -7.28 20.44 0.56
CA GLU A 375 -6.39 21.04 -0.44
C GLU A 375 -6.98 20.95 -1.85
N LEU A 376 -7.63 19.83 -2.16
CA LEU A 376 -8.37 19.64 -3.40
C LEU A 376 -9.58 20.59 -3.48
N GLY A 377 -10.33 20.75 -2.40
CA GLY A 377 -11.51 21.61 -2.39
C GLY A 377 -11.18 23.09 -2.49
N GLU A 378 -10.16 23.55 -1.75
CA GLU A 378 -9.65 24.92 -1.88
C GLU A 378 -9.12 25.20 -3.29
N ALA A 379 -8.47 24.22 -3.91
CA ALA A 379 -7.99 24.36 -5.28
C ALA A 379 -9.15 24.51 -6.27
N LEU A 380 -10.23 23.74 -6.11
CA LEU A 380 -11.45 23.85 -6.91
C LEU A 380 -12.20 25.17 -6.68
N ASP A 381 -12.30 25.66 -5.43
CA ASP A 381 -12.92 26.95 -5.12
C ASP A 381 -12.16 28.13 -5.75
N ARG A 382 -10.81 28.08 -5.71
CA ARG A 382 -9.95 29.08 -6.39
C ARG A 382 -10.18 29.11 -7.89
N LEU A 383 -10.49 27.97 -8.50
CA LEU A 383 -10.77 27.86 -9.94
C LEU A 383 -12.18 28.35 -10.27
N ALA A 384 -13.17 28.04 -9.44
CA ALA A 384 -14.55 28.54 -9.58
C ALA A 384 -14.63 30.07 -9.48
N ALA A 385 -13.73 30.71 -8.72
CA ALA A 385 -13.66 32.16 -8.56
C ALA A 385 -12.98 32.91 -9.72
N GLN A 386 -12.34 32.22 -10.68
CA GLN A 386 -11.65 32.88 -11.80
C GLN A 386 -12.62 33.31 -12.92
N PRO A 387 -12.38 34.45 -13.59
CA PRO A 387 -13.21 34.90 -14.70
C PRO A 387 -13.26 33.84 -15.81
N ARG A 388 -14.48 33.50 -16.24
CA ARG A 388 -14.73 32.49 -17.28
C ARG A 388 -14.09 32.88 -18.60
N GLU A 389 -12.93 32.32 -18.91
CA GLU A 389 -12.54 32.09 -20.30
C GLU A 389 -13.38 30.93 -20.84
N ARG A 390 -13.92 31.09 -22.05
CA ARG A 390 -14.80 30.11 -22.70
C ARG A 390 -14.15 28.73 -22.65
N SER A 391 -14.83 27.77 -22.01
CA SER A 391 -14.34 26.38 -21.91
C SER A 391 -13.95 25.87 -23.30
N ALA A 392 -12.70 25.41 -23.41
CA ALA A 392 -12.27 24.69 -24.58
C ALA A 392 -13.16 23.45 -24.79
N ARG A 393 -13.60 23.21 -26.03
CA ARG A 393 -14.28 21.94 -26.39
C ARG A 393 -13.34 20.79 -26.02
N GLY A 394 -13.79 19.88 -25.16
CA GLY A 394 -13.03 18.69 -24.74
C GLY A 394 -12.63 17.81 -25.92
N VAL A 395 -11.55 17.04 -25.75
CA VAL A 395 -11.09 16.07 -26.75
C VAL A 395 -12.09 14.91 -26.81
N ALA A 396 -12.58 14.58 -28.01
CA ALA A 396 -13.52 13.49 -28.19
C ALA A 396 -12.94 12.16 -27.65
N GLY A 397 -13.65 11.49 -26.75
CA GLY A 397 -13.22 10.24 -26.12
C GLY A 397 -12.38 10.40 -24.85
N ALA A 398 -11.93 11.62 -24.50
CA ALA A 398 -11.30 11.89 -23.22
C ALA A 398 -12.35 12.40 -22.23
N ALA A 399 -12.38 11.80 -21.04
CA ALA A 399 -13.20 12.31 -19.95
C ALA A 399 -12.68 13.69 -19.53
N PRO A 400 -13.55 14.59 -19.07
CA PRO A 400 -13.20 16.00 -19.05
C PRO A 400 -12.30 16.32 -17.82
N TRP A 401 -11.99 15.34 -16.98
CA TRP A 401 -10.94 15.35 -15.94
C TRP A 401 -9.51 15.06 -16.41
N VAL A 402 -9.31 14.70 -17.69
CA VAL A 402 -7.98 14.42 -18.24
C VAL A 402 -7.32 15.74 -18.66
N HIS A 403 -6.26 16.14 -17.94
CA HIS A 403 -5.52 17.37 -18.24
C HIS A 403 -4.05 17.13 -18.52
N PRO A 404 -3.48 17.90 -19.47
CA PRO A 404 -2.05 18.08 -19.51
C PRO A 404 -1.59 18.89 -18.29
N PHE A 405 -0.50 18.47 -17.67
CA PHE A 405 0.11 19.17 -16.54
C PHE A 405 1.57 19.51 -16.85
N ALA A 406 2.03 20.65 -16.36
CA ALA A 406 3.45 21.04 -16.35
C ALA A 406 3.96 21.10 -14.91
N VAL A 407 5.23 20.77 -14.70
CA VAL A 407 5.93 21.02 -13.43
C VAL A 407 6.70 22.33 -13.58
N ASP A 408 6.19 23.38 -12.97
CA ASP A 408 6.84 24.68 -12.90
C ASP A 408 7.74 24.76 -11.68
N LEU A 409 8.74 25.65 -11.73
CA LEU A 409 9.60 25.97 -10.60
C LEU A 409 9.24 27.36 -10.09
N ASP A 410 8.50 27.40 -8.98
CA ASP A 410 8.03 28.64 -8.40
C ASP A 410 9.04 29.19 -7.41
N GLU A 411 9.44 30.45 -7.60
CA GLU A 411 10.25 31.16 -6.61
C GLU A 411 9.48 31.33 -5.31
N GLN A 412 10.05 30.81 -4.23
CA GLN A 412 9.46 30.90 -2.90
C GLN A 412 10.56 31.14 -1.85
N PRO A 413 10.32 32.01 -0.86
CA PRO A 413 11.28 32.22 0.23
C PRO A 413 11.47 30.94 1.05
N LEU A 414 12.61 30.84 1.73
CA LEU A 414 12.85 29.74 2.67
C LEU A 414 11.83 29.79 3.82
N PRO A 415 11.18 28.67 4.18
CA PRO A 415 10.31 28.60 5.35
C PRO A 415 11.07 28.87 6.66
N ARG A 416 10.33 29.24 7.72
CA ARG A 416 10.95 29.43 9.04
C ARG A 416 11.52 28.12 9.56
N ARG A 417 12.65 28.20 10.27
CA ARG A 417 13.22 27.07 11.03
C ARG A 417 12.15 26.49 11.97
N THR A 418 11.95 25.18 11.89
CA THR A 418 10.98 24.44 12.72
C THR A 418 11.67 23.49 13.70
N ALA A 419 12.90 23.07 13.41
CA ALA A 419 13.63 22.12 14.25
C ALA A 419 14.04 22.70 15.61
N GLU A 420 13.80 21.96 16.67
CA GLU A 420 14.32 22.24 18.01
C GLU A 420 15.84 22.05 18.06
N GLU A 421 16.52 22.83 18.90
CA GLU A 421 17.97 22.73 19.08
C GLU A 421 18.35 21.42 19.79
N ARG A 422 18.95 20.50 19.03
CA ARG A 422 19.40 19.19 19.49
C ARG A 422 20.73 18.83 18.84
N GLU A 423 21.72 18.44 19.64
CA GLU A 423 22.97 17.91 19.11
C GLU A 423 22.74 16.53 18.47
N GLY A 424 23.49 16.21 17.42
CA GLY A 424 23.36 14.95 16.72
C GLY A 424 24.55 14.67 15.80
N ARG A 425 24.58 13.45 15.28
CA ARG A 425 25.62 12.99 14.34
C ARG A 425 25.02 12.65 12.99
N TRP A 426 25.77 12.90 11.92
CA TRP A 426 25.30 12.67 10.56
C TRP A 426 26.10 11.56 9.87
N GLN A 427 25.37 10.55 9.38
CA GLN A 427 25.94 9.52 8.50
C GLN A 427 25.92 10.04 7.06
N VAL A 428 27.00 9.81 6.31
CA VAL A 428 27.17 10.36 4.96
C VAL A 428 27.31 9.23 3.95
N PHE A 429 26.49 9.27 2.92
CA PHE A 429 26.54 8.38 1.75
C PHE A 429 26.78 9.23 0.51
N ALA A 430 27.99 9.13 -0.03
CA ALA A 430 28.41 9.93 -1.17
C ALA A 430 29.57 9.22 -1.90
N PRO A 431 29.74 9.45 -3.22
CA PRO A 431 30.94 9.02 -3.92
C PRO A 431 32.22 9.59 -3.28
N ALA A 432 33.31 8.83 -3.38
CA ALA A 432 34.60 9.25 -2.87
C ALA A 432 35.03 10.60 -3.48
N GLY A 433 35.42 11.55 -2.63
CA GLY A 433 35.83 12.89 -3.07
C GLY A 433 34.68 13.85 -3.39
N SER A 434 33.44 13.54 -3.01
CA SER A 434 32.31 14.47 -3.15
C SER A 434 32.61 15.82 -2.46
N PRO A 435 32.64 16.94 -3.21
CA PRO A 435 33.13 18.22 -2.69
C PRO A 435 32.20 18.82 -1.62
N LEU A 436 30.90 18.50 -1.67
CA LEU A 436 29.91 19.03 -0.73
C LEU A 436 29.72 18.16 0.52
N ALA A 437 30.04 16.86 0.45
CA ALA A 437 29.66 15.89 1.49
C ALA A 437 30.23 16.21 2.88
N GLY A 438 31.53 16.50 2.97
CA GLY A 438 32.19 16.89 4.22
C GLY A 438 31.66 18.21 4.79
N PRO A 439 31.71 19.32 4.00
CA PRO A 439 31.18 20.61 4.43
C PRO A 439 29.70 20.59 4.83
N LEU A 440 28.86 19.82 4.13
CA LEU A 440 27.44 19.67 4.46
C LEU A 440 27.22 18.96 5.79
N ARG A 441 27.94 17.86 6.05
CA ARG A 441 27.88 17.17 7.33
C ARG A 441 28.21 18.12 8.48
N GLU A 442 29.29 18.89 8.35
CA GLU A 442 29.71 19.88 9.37
C GLU A 442 28.71 21.04 9.51
N ALA A 443 28.04 21.45 8.43
CA ALA A 443 26.98 22.44 8.50
C ALA A 443 25.75 21.90 9.24
N LEU A 444 25.28 20.70 8.90
CA LEU A 444 24.11 20.07 9.53
C LEU A 444 24.31 19.81 11.03
N GLU A 445 25.53 19.41 11.44
CA GLU A 445 25.87 19.25 12.86
C GLU A 445 25.87 20.60 13.61
N ARG A 446 26.32 21.69 12.95
CA ARG A 446 26.28 23.05 13.52
C ARG A 446 24.86 23.61 13.64
N GLU A 447 23.95 23.23 12.76
CA GLU A 447 22.53 23.62 12.85
C GLU A 447 21.84 23.05 14.10
N LYS A 448 22.43 22.04 14.77
CA LYS A 448 21.87 21.38 15.96
C LYS A 448 20.43 20.96 15.73
N ILE A 449 20.21 20.18 14.68
CA ILE A 449 18.87 19.72 14.27
C ILE A 449 18.68 18.22 14.47
N GLY A 450 19.41 17.63 15.43
CA GLY A 450 19.41 16.19 15.69
C GLY A 450 20.30 15.39 14.75
N SER A 451 20.16 14.07 14.82
CA SER A 451 20.95 13.12 14.02
C SER A 451 20.26 12.83 12.70
N GLY A 452 21.03 12.45 11.69
CA GLY A 452 20.45 12.21 10.37
C GLY A 452 21.36 11.45 9.41
N VAL A 453 20.82 11.20 8.23
CA VAL A 453 21.50 10.62 7.10
C VAL A 453 21.54 11.65 5.98
N LEU A 454 22.75 11.92 5.49
CA LEU A 454 23.03 12.78 4.36
C LEU A 454 23.43 11.91 3.16
N VAL A 455 22.71 12.04 2.06
CA VAL A 455 23.07 11.47 0.77
C VAL A 455 23.47 12.58 -0.18
N CYS A 456 24.67 12.52 -0.76
CA CYS A 456 25.12 13.46 -1.78
C CYS A 456 25.42 12.72 -3.09
N LEU A 457 24.56 12.90 -4.09
CA LEU A 457 24.74 12.32 -5.41
C LEU A 457 25.64 13.21 -6.29
N PRO A 458 26.43 12.63 -7.22
CA PRO A 458 27.33 13.40 -8.06
C PRO A 458 26.57 14.22 -9.11
N ALA A 459 27.22 15.26 -9.65
CA ALA A 459 26.62 16.14 -10.66
C ALA A 459 26.10 15.40 -11.91
N ARG A 460 26.80 14.33 -12.29
CA ARG A 460 26.39 13.39 -13.34
C ARG A 460 26.04 12.05 -12.70
N CYS A 461 24.87 11.97 -12.06
CA CYS A 461 24.38 10.75 -11.45
C CYS A 461 24.13 9.67 -12.50
N ALA A 462 24.86 8.56 -12.41
CA ALA A 462 24.61 7.32 -13.11
C ALA A 462 23.74 6.38 -12.26
N ALA A 463 23.24 5.30 -12.86
CA ALA A 463 22.37 4.35 -12.14
C ALA A 463 23.10 3.69 -10.96
N ASP A 464 24.40 3.43 -11.08
CA ASP A 464 25.20 2.85 -9.99
C ASP A 464 25.37 3.82 -8.81
N ASP A 465 25.31 5.14 -9.03
CA ASP A 465 25.37 6.12 -7.94
C ASP A 465 24.12 6.06 -7.04
N LEU A 466 23.01 5.49 -7.53
CA LEU A 466 21.80 5.28 -6.73
C LEU A 466 22.02 4.30 -5.57
N GLU A 467 23.09 3.50 -5.61
CA GLU A 467 23.46 2.65 -4.48
C GLU A 467 23.69 3.48 -3.20
N GLN A 468 24.27 4.68 -3.32
CA GLN A 468 24.45 5.58 -2.18
C GLN A 468 23.12 6.06 -1.62
N ALA A 469 22.14 6.34 -2.49
CA ALA A 469 20.80 6.74 -2.08
C ALA A 469 20.04 5.59 -1.41
N LEU A 470 20.14 4.37 -1.96
CA LEU A 470 19.52 3.18 -1.38
C LEU A 470 20.11 2.83 -0.02
N LEU A 471 21.44 2.81 0.10
CA LEU A 471 22.11 2.56 1.38
C LEU A 471 21.79 3.64 2.42
N GLY A 472 21.74 4.90 2.00
CA GLY A 472 21.32 6.01 2.84
C GLY A 472 19.88 5.85 3.33
N ALA A 473 18.95 5.52 2.44
CA ALA A 473 17.55 5.31 2.79
C ALA A 473 17.39 4.13 3.77
N LYS A 474 18.08 3.01 3.54
CA LYS A 474 18.09 1.87 4.48
C LYS A 474 18.68 2.21 5.84
N SER A 475 19.74 3.02 5.86
CA SER A 475 20.33 3.50 7.12
C SER A 475 19.35 4.40 7.88
N ALA A 476 18.62 5.27 7.18
CA ALA A 476 17.60 6.12 7.78
C ALA A 476 16.46 5.30 8.40
N LEU A 477 15.98 4.27 7.70
CA LEU A 477 14.97 3.32 8.21
C LEU A 477 15.42 2.55 9.45
N SER A 478 16.72 2.27 9.55
CA SER A 478 17.32 1.59 10.70
C SER A 478 17.65 2.56 11.85
N GLY A 479 17.45 3.86 11.64
CA GLY A 479 17.69 4.91 12.61
C GLY A 479 16.64 4.97 13.71
N GLY A 480 16.84 5.86 14.68
CA GLY A 480 15.82 6.19 15.68
C GLY A 480 14.67 7.02 15.09
N PRO A 481 13.54 7.20 15.80
CA PRO A 481 12.38 7.95 15.32
C PRO A 481 12.65 9.43 15.02
N ASP A 482 13.69 10.01 15.62
CA ASP A 482 14.12 11.40 15.40
C ASP A 482 15.13 11.54 14.24
N THR A 483 15.36 10.48 13.45
CA THR A 483 16.35 10.49 12.36
C THR A 483 15.85 11.32 11.19
N ARG A 484 16.69 12.21 10.66
CA ARG A 484 16.35 13.05 9.50
C ARG A 484 17.06 12.53 8.25
N PHE A 485 16.42 12.68 7.10
CA PHE A 485 17.02 12.29 5.82
C PHE A 485 17.19 13.50 4.92
N VAL A 486 18.40 13.70 4.39
CA VAL A 486 18.73 14.80 3.47
C VAL A 486 19.34 14.22 2.21
N LEU A 487 18.69 14.43 1.07
CA LEU A 487 19.19 14.09 -0.25
C LEU A 487 19.61 15.34 -1.01
N VAL A 488 20.87 15.39 -1.42
CA VAL A 488 21.44 16.43 -2.27
C VAL A 488 21.68 15.86 -3.66
N GLN A 489 21.12 16.53 -4.66
CA GLN A 489 21.26 16.18 -6.07
C GLN A 489 21.49 17.42 -6.93
N HIS A 490 21.93 17.22 -8.17
CA HIS A 490 22.22 18.32 -9.11
C HIS A 490 21.33 18.28 -10.36
N GLY A 491 21.01 17.06 -10.81
CA GLY A 491 20.23 16.80 -12.01
C GLY A 491 19.35 15.59 -11.81
N ARG A 492 19.61 14.51 -12.56
CA ARG A 492 19.05 13.19 -12.23
C ARG A 492 19.52 12.78 -10.83
N GLY A 493 18.68 12.08 -10.10
CA GLY A 493 19.02 11.62 -8.77
C GLY A 493 17.99 10.65 -8.21
N ALA A 494 17.63 10.83 -6.95
CA ALA A 494 16.85 9.84 -6.19
C ALA A 494 15.69 10.48 -5.43
N ALA A 495 15.10 11.56 -5.94
CA ALA A 495 13.99 12.23 -5.28
C ALA A 495 12.78 11.29 -5.18
N GLY A 496 12.52 10.46 -6.20
CA GLY A 496 11.50 9.42 -6.16
C GLY A 496 11.69 8.47 -4.97
N LEU A 497 12.90 7.94 -4.76
CA LEU A 497 13.24 7.11 -3.60
C LEU A 497 13.07 7.86 -2.28
N ALA A 498 13.52 9.12 -2.20
CA ALA A 498 13.39 9.93 -0.98
C ALA A 498 11.92 10.22 -0.63
N LYS A 499 11.07 10.44 -1.64
CA LYS A 499 9.62 10.61 -1.45
C LYS A 499 8.99 9.32 -0.95
N THR A 500 9.32 8.17 -1.54
CA THR A 500 8.86 6.88 -1.03
C THR A 500 9.38 6.61 0.39
N LEU A 501 10.63 6.96 0.71
CA LEU A 501 11.16 6.85 2.08
C LEU A 501 10.35 7.67 3.07
N HIS A 502 10.02 8.92 2.71
CA HIS A 502 9.18 9.76 3.56
C HIS A 502 7.82 9.12 3.83
N LEU A 503 7.18 8.57 2.80
CA LEU A 503 5.91 7.87 2.92
C LEU A 503 6.03 6.63 3.83
N GLU A 504 7.02 5.77 3.58
CA GLU A 504 7.19 4.50 4.33
C GLU A 504 7.63 4.68 5.79
N SER A 505 8.21 5.83 6.15
CA SER A 505 8.86 6.00 7.46
C SER A 505 8.32 7.18 8.28
N GLY A 506 7.66 8.15 7.64
CA GLY A 506 7.28 9.42 8.26
C GLY A 506 8.46 10.32 8.64
N LEU A 507 9.71 9.95 8.31
CA LEU A 507 10.89 10.72 8.73
C LEU A 507 10.93 12.08 8.04
N PRO A 508 11.41 13.14 8.74
CA PRO A 508 11.68 14.43 8.13
C PRO A 508 12.65 14.29 6.96
N THR A 509 12.16 14.53 5.75
CA THR A 509 12.88 14.25 4.50
C THR A 509 13.05 15.52 3.68
N THR A 510 14.32 15.88 3.43
CA THR A 510 14.69 17.07 2.67
C THR A 510 15.35 16.64 1.37
N VAL A 511 14.80 17.07 0.23
CA VAL A 511 15.40 16.89 -1.09
C VAL A 511 15.81 18.25 -1.62
N VAL A 512 17.09 18.45 -1.91
CA VAL A 512 17.58 19.71 -2.44
C VAL A 512 18.34 19.48 -3.74
N ARG A 513 17.86 20.12 -4.81
CA ARG A 513 18.59 20.26 -6.07
C ARG A 513 19.41 21.53 -6.03
N VAL A 514 20.73 21.41 -6.15
CA VAL A 514 21.66 22.55 -6.04
C VAL A 514 22.70 22.56 -7.14
N PRO A 515 23.28 23.72 -7.50
CA PRO A 515 24.52 23.74 -8.28
C PRO A 515 25.67 23.13 -7.46
N GLY A 516 26.72 22.67 -8.12
CA GLY A 516 27.90 22.06 -7.48
C GLY A 516 28.84 23.08 -6.80
N THR A 517 28.34 24.21 -6.30
CA THR A 517 29.14 25.30 -5.74
C THR A 517 29.20 25.24 -4.21
N PRO A 518 30.25 25.79 -3.57
CA PRO A 518 30.38 25.78 -2.10
C PRO A 518 29.22 26.48 -1.36
N GLU A 519 28.58 27.46 -1.98
CA GLU A 519 27.46 28.22 -1.41
C GLU A 519 26.24 27.32 -1.14
N ALA A 520 26.09 26.23 -1.90
CA ALA A 520 25.02 25.25 -1.73
C ALA A 520 24.98 24.65 -0.32
N VAL A 521 26.12 24.61 0.39
CA VAL A 521 26.21 24.09 1.76
C VAL A 521 25.25 24.83 2.70
N ALA A 522 25.21 26.15 2.61
CA ALA A 522 24.36 26.97 3.46
C ALA A 522 22.88 26.77 3.14
N TRP A 523 22.53 26.68 1.85
CA TRP A 523 21.15 26.50 1.41
C TRP A 523 20.58 25.14 1.84
N VAL A 524 21.34 24.06 1.65
CA VAL A 524 20.92 22.71 2.05
C VAL A 524 20.76 22.61 3.57
N ALA A 525 21.70 23.15 4.35
CA ALA A 525 21.61 23.13 5.81
C ALA A 525 20.37 23.89 6.30
N ALA A 526 20.08 25.05 5.68
CA ALA A 526 18.91 25.86 6.01
C ALA A 526 17.59 25.15 5.64
N GLU A 527 17.51 24.48 4.48
CA GLU A 527 16.36 23.63 4.11
C GLU A 527 16.14 22.51 5.12
N ALA A 528 17.21 21.79 5.47
CA ALA A 528 17.12 20.72 6.46
C ALA A 528 16.63 21.25 7.81
N ALA A 529 17.07 22.44 8.24
CA ALA A 529 16.59 23.05 9.48
C ALA A 529 15.13 23.53 9.42
N ALA A 530 14.64 23.90 8.24
CA ALA A 530 13.26 24.32 8.01
C ALA A 530 12.27 23.15 7.84
N THR A 531 12.75 21.99 7.41
CA THR A 531 11.90 20.84 7.05
C THR A 531 11.31 20.16 8.27
N SER A 532 9.98 20.18 8.43
CA SER A 532 9.28 19.46 9.50
C SER A 532 8.88 18.03 9.10
N ALA A 533 8.33 17.86 7.89
CA ALA A 533 7.89 16.57 7.36
C ALA A 533 8.57 16.26 6.02
N PHE A 534 8.26 17.00 4.96
CA PHE A 534 8.88 16.85 3.65
C PHE A 534 9.16 18.22 3.03
N SER A 535 10.31 18.38 2.39
CA SER A 535 10.64 19.56 1.57
C SER A 535 11.38 19.13 0.31
N GLU A 536 11.02 19.73 -0.82
CA GLU A 536 11.73 19.61 -2.09
C GLU A 536 12.00 21.02 -2.63
N ALA A 537 13.27 21.38 -2.78
CA ALA A 537 13.69 22.71 -3.19
C ALA A 537 14.80 22.67 -4.24
N HIS A 538 14.75 23.61 -5.18
CA HIS A 538 15.70 23.78 -6.27
C HIS A 538 16.37 25.14 -6.15
N TYR A 539 17.69 25.17 -6.06
CA TYR A 539 18.50 26.38 -6.09
C TYR A 539 19.22 26.47 -7.43
N ASP A 540 19.24 27.67 -8.02
CA ASP A 540 20.09 27.97 -9.17
C ASP A 540 21.46 28.53 -8.75
N GLU A 541 22.32 28.86 -9.72
CA GLU A 541 23.65 29.43 -9.47
C GLU A 541 23.62 30.77 -8.71
N ALA A 542 22.50 31.50 -8.77
CA ALA A 542 22.31 32.76 -8.04
C ALA A 542 21.76 32.55 -6.63
N GLY A 543 21.47 31.30 -6.23
CA GLY A 543 20.88 30.96 -4.94
C GLY A 543 19.39 31.24 -4.84
N VAL A 544 18.70 31.40 -5.97
CA VAL A 544 17.24 31.60 -5.98
C VAL A 544 16.56 30.26 -5.69
N ARG A 545 15.86 30.21 -4.56
CA ARG A 545 15.07 29.06 -4.14
C ARG A 545 13.78 28.97 -4.95
N ARG A 546 13.58 27.84 -5.61
CA ARG A 546 12.33 27.47 -6.29
C ARG A 546 11.81 26.14 -5.79
N VAL A 547 10.50 25.94 -5.83
CA VAL A 547 9.86 24.66 -5.49
C VAL A 547 9.08 24.12 -6.69
N PRO A 548 9.08 22.81 -6.92
CA PRO A 548 8.34 22.21 -8.02
C PRO A 548 6.82 22.22 -7.74
N THR A 549 6.07 22.97 -8.55
CA THR A 549 4.60 23.08 -8.49
C THR A 549 4.00 22.47 -9.75
N LEU A 550 3.04 21.56 -9.59
CA LEU A 550 2.34 20.97 -10.72
C LEU A 550 1.14 21.86 -11.10
N ARG A 551 1.09 22.34 -12.36
CA ARG A 551 0.04 23.22 -12.87
C ARG A 551 -0.67 22.60 -14.06
N ALA A 552 -2.00 22.71 -14.09
CA ALA A 552 -2.78 22.33 -15.27
C ALA A 552 -2.42 23.25 -16.45
N MET A 553 -2.13 22.67 -17.61
CA MET A 553 -1.92 23.43 -18.82
C MET A 553 -3.26 23.69 -19.51
N PRO A 554 -3.47 24.87 -20.12
CA PRO A 554 -4.66 25.13 -20.91
C PRO A 554 -4.73 24.17 -22.10
N HIS A 555 -5.94 23.71 -22.44
CA HIS A 555 -6.16 23.03 -23.71
C HIS A 555 -5.90 24.00 -24.86
N LEU A 556 -4.80 23.79 -25.59
CA LEU A 556 -4.53 24.51 -26.83
C LEU A 556 -5.61 24.13 -27.85
N GLN A 557 -6.54 25.06 -28.12
CA GLN A 557 -7.68 24.85 -29.03
C GLN A 557 -7.30 24.89 -30.50
N ASP A 558 -6.11 25.39 -30.83
CA ASP A 558 -5.65 25.38 -32.20
C ASP A 558 -5.45 23.92 -32.60
N GLN A 559 -6.21 23.48 -33.59
CA GLN A 559 -5.93 22.25 -34.32
C GLN A 559 -4.51 22.37 -34.86
N ALA A 560 -3.53 21.92 -34.07
CA ALA A 560 -2.29 21.47 -34.64
C ALA A 560 -2.67 20.40 -35.66
N ALA A 561 -2.16 20.52 -36.89
CA ALA A 561 -2.29 19.47 -37.89
C ALA A 561 -1.97 18.11 -37.24
N GLU A 562 -2.68 17.05 -37.60
CA GLU A 562 -2.37 15.70 -37.08
C GLU A 562 -0.86 15.47 -37.19
N PRO A 563 -0.16 15.24 -36.06
CA PRO A 563 1.30 15.20 -36.05
C PRO A 563 1.84 14.05 -36.91
N LEU A 564 1.00 13.03 -37.12
CA LEU A 564 1.29 11.84 -37.92
C LEU A 564 0.29 11.75 -39.07
N THR A 565 0.80 11.41 -40.25
CA THR A 565 0.06 11.26 -41.51
C THR A 565 0.20 9.82 -42.02
N GLY A 566 -0.48 9.48 -43.13
CA GLY A 566 -0.35 8.14 -43.73
C GLY A 566 1.06 7.76 -44.23
N SER A 567 1.98 8.72 -44.34
CA SER A 567 3.39 8.45 -44.65
C SER A 567 4.25 8.17 -43.41
N ASP A 568 3.71 8.39 -42.21
CA ASP A 568 4.46 8.24 -40.96
C ASP A 568 4.41 6.81 -40.41
N VAL A 569 5.44 6.46 -39.65
CA VAL A 569 5.54 5.18 -38.95
C VAL A 569 5.75 5.43 -37.46
N LEU A 570 4.77 5.00 -36.67
CA LEU A 570 4.80 5.03 -35.21
C LEU A 570 5.41 3.72 -34.69
N LEU A 571 6.62 3.81 -34.14
CA LEU A 571 7.29 2.72 -33.44
C LEU A 571 6.82 2.66 -31.98
N VAL A 572 6.20 1.56 -31.60
CA VAL A 572 5.60 1.33 -30.28
C VAL A 572 6.39 0.26 -29.55
N THR A 573 6.91 0.57 -28.36
CA THR A 573 7.58 -0.42 -27.50
C THR A 573 6.82 -0.66 -26.21
N GLY A 574 6.97 -1.84 -25.62
CA GLY A 574 6.19 -2.29 -24.46
C GLY A 574 5.19 -3.39 -24.81
N GLY A 575 5.26 -3.92 -26.03
CA GLY A 575 4.36 -4.96 -26.55
C GLY A 575 3.05 -4.41 -27.10
N GLY A 576 2.24 -5.33 -27.66
CA GLY A 576 0.90 -5.04 -28.18
C GLY A 576 -0.22 -5.28 -27.15
N LYS A 577 0.02 -4.97 -25.87
CA LYS A 577 -0.92 -5.21 -24.77
C LYS A 577 -1.11 -3.99 -23.88
N GLY A 578 -2.16 -4.03 -23.05
CA GLY A 578 -2.43 -3.03 -22.01
C GLY A 578 -2.56 -1.60 -22.53
N ILE A 579 -2.24 -0.63 -21.67
CA ILE A 579 -2.38 0.81 -21.95
C ILE A 579 -1.60 1.27 -23.18
N THR A 580 -0.43 0.68 -23.44
CA THR A 580 0.42 1.04 -24.57
C THR A 580 -0.26 0.72 -25.90
N ALA A 581 -0.96 -0.42 -25.99
CA ALA A 581 -1.70 -0.80 -27.18
C ALA A 581 -2.88 0.14 -27.48
N GLU A 582 -3.64 0.53 -26.44
CA GLU A 582 -4.75 1.47 -26.60
C GLU A 582 -4.27 2.85 -27.04
N CYS A 583 -3.21 3.37 -26.41
CA CYS A 583 -2.63 4.66 -26.80
C CYS A 583 -2.06 4.61 -28.21
N ALA A 584 -1.40 3.52 -28.61
CA ALA A 584 -0.90 3.35 -29.97
C ALA A 584 -2.04 3.44 -31.00
N MET A 585 -3.16 2.76 -30.76
CA MET A 585 -4.33 2.81 -31.64
C MET A 585 -4.94 4.20 -31.73
N ALA A 586 -5.06 4.90 -30.58
CA ALA A 586 -5.62 6.24 -30.53
C ALA A 586 -4.70 7.29 -31.19
N MET A 587 -3.38 7.14 -31.07
CA MET A 587 -2.41 8.11 -31.58
C MET A 587 -2.05 7.93 -33.04
N ALA A 588 -2.17 6.71 -33.59
CA ALA A 588 -1.69 6.44 -34.94
C ALA A 588 -2.43 7.26 -36.01
N GLY A 589 -3.73 7.56 -35.82
CA GLY A 589 -4.52 8.24 -36.83
C GLY A 589 -4.47 7.49 -38.17
N ALA A 590 -3.93 8.13 -39.21
CA ALA A 590 -3.68 7.48 -40.52
C ALA A 590 -2.32 6.78 -40.65
N ALA A 591 -1.42 6.92 -39.67
CA ALA A 591 -0.07 6.38 -39.70
C ALA A 591 -0.02 4.85 -39.61
N LYS A 592 1.12 4.30 -40.01
CA LYS A 592 1.42 2.87 -39.87
C LYS A 592 2.03 2.61 -38.50
N ILE A 593 1.82 1.42 -37.93
CA ILE A 593 2.29 1.08 -36.59
C ILE A 593 3.29 -0.08 -36.65
N ALA A 594 4.47 0.13 -36.10
CA ALA A 594 5.44 -0.92 -35.81
C ALA A 594 5.42 -1.24 -34.30
N VAL A 595 5.01 -2.43 -33.90
CA VAL A 595 4.92 -2.84 -32.50
C VAL A 595 6.08 -3.77 -32.15
N LEU A 596 6.84 -3.42 -31.10
CA LEU A 596 7.95 -4.20 -30.57
C LEU A 596 7.59 -4.81 -29.21
N GLY A 597 7.79 -6.12 -29.10
CA GLY A 597 7.55 -6.87 -27.86
C GLY A 597 8.31 -8.20 -27.81
N ARG A 598 8.32 -8.82 -26.62
CA ARG A 598 9.05 -10.08 -26.38
C ARG A 598 8.23 -11.34 -26.66
N SER A 599 6.90 -11.23 -26.53
CA SER A 599 5.97 -12.34 -26.73
C SER A 599 5.97 -12.82 -28.18
N ASP A 600 5.67 -14.11 -28.36
CA ASP A 600 5.37 -14.65 -29.68
C ASP A 600 3.85 -14.59 -29.91
N PRO A 601 3.35 -13.89 -30.95
CA PRO A 601 1.93 -13.85 -31.25
C PRO A 601 1.33 -15.22 -31.61
N ALA A 602 2.15 -16.23 -31.94
CA ALA A 602 1.67 -17.60 -32.14
C ALA A 602 1.35 -18.32 -30.81
N GLU A 603 1.97 -17.90 -29.70
CA GLU A 603 1.82 -18.52 -28.37
C GLU A 603 1.05 -17.62 -27.38
N ASP A 604 0.84 -16.35 -27.72
CA ASP A 604 0.21 -15.33 -26.89
C ASP A 604 -1.11 -14.85 -27.50
N GLU A 605 -2.23 -15.49 -27.10
CA GLU A 605 -3.56 -15.23 -27.66
C GLU A 605 -4.02 -13.78 -27.48
N GLU A 606 -3.67 -13.14 -26.36
CA GLU A 606 -4.04 -11.75 -26.06
C GLU A 606 -3.32 -10.78 -27.01
N LEU A 607 -2.01 -10.99 -27.21
CA LEU A 607 -1.24 -10.21 -28.19
C LEU A 607 -1.82 -10.40 -29.59
N ALA A 608 -2.08 -11.65 -30.00
CA ALA A 608 -2.64 -11.95 -31.31
C ALA A 608 -4.01 -11.29 -31.52
N ALA A 609 -4.87 -11.28 -30.50
CA ALA A 609 -6.16 -10.62 -30.53
C ALA A 609 -6.02 -9.10 -30.68
N ASN A 610 -5.09 -8.47 -29.96
CA ASN A 610 -4.83 -7.04 -30.06
C ASN A 610 -4.26 -6.65 -31.44
N LEU A 611 -3.31 -7.40 -31.98
CA LEU A 611 -2.79 -7.15 -33.33
C LEU A 611 -3.89 -7.26 -34.39
N ARG A 612 -4.78 -8.25 -34.28
CA ARG A 612 -5.97 -8.37 -35.15
C ARG A 612 -6.93 -7.20 -34.98
N ARG A 613 -7.14 -6.72 -33.75
CA ARG A 613 -8.00 -5.56 -33.45
C ARG A 613 -7.43 -4.27 -34.04
N MET A 614 -6.12 -4.05 -33.94
CA MET A 614 -5.44 -2.92 -34.57
C MET A 614 -5.62 -2.97 -36.09
N ALA A 615 -5.32 -4.10 -36.73
CA ALA A 615 -5.50 -4.28 -38.18
C ALA A 615 -6.97 -4.14 -38.62
N GLY A 616 -7.91 -4.68 -37.84
CA GLY A 616 -9.34 -4.57 -38.09
C GLY A 616 -9.89 -3.14 -37.99
N SER A 617 -9.13 -2.22 -37.38
CA SER A 617 -9.45 -0.79 -37.31
C SER A 617 -8.95 -0.02 -38.54
N GLY A 618 -8.38 -0.70 -39.54
CA GLY A 618 -7.87 -0.09 -40.77
C GLY A 618 -6.39 0.34 -40.72
N LEU A 619 -5.70 0.05 -39.62
CA LEU A 619 -4.29 0.38 -39.44
C LEU A 619 -3.38 -0.64 -40.13
N THR A 620 -2.32 -0.17 -40.79
CA THR A 620 -1.24 -1.05 -41.26
C THR A 620 -0.31 -1.34 -40.08
N VAL A 621 -0.29 -2.59 -39.60
CA VAL A 621 0.46 -2.99 -38.40
C VAL A 621 1.53 -4.01 -38.76
N HIS A 622 2.74 -3.80 -38.24
CA HIS A 622 3.83 -4.76 -38.28
C HIS A 622 4.29 -5.06 -36.85
N TYR A 623 4.42 -6.33 -36.48
CA TYR A 623 4.95 -6.75 -35.18
C TYR A 623 6.34 -7.35 -35.35
N ALA A 624 7.32 -6.83 -34.61
CA ALA A 624 8.68 -7.34 -34.59
C ALA A 624 9.04 -7.79 -33.16
N ARG A 625 9.58 -9.01 -33.03
CA ARG A 625 9.96 -9.56 -31.73
C ARG A 625 11.33 -9.05 -31.30
N ALA A 626 11.37 -8.33 -30.19
CA ALA A 626 12.61 -7.82 -29.59
C ALA A 626 12.43 -7.60 -28.08
N ASP A 627 13.49 -7.88 -27.31
CA ASP A 627 13.66 -7.27 -25.99
C ASP A 627 14.21 -5.86 -26.16
N VAL A 628 13.49 -4.87 -25.62
CA VAL A 628 13.89 -3.45 -25.71
C VAL A 628 15.20 -3.20 -24.97
N THR A 629 15.54 -4.04 -23.98
CA THR A 629 16.80 -3.93 -23.24
C THR A 629 18.01 -4.44 -24.03
N ASP A 630 17.80 -5.11 -25.17
CA ASP A 630 18.86 -5.63 -26.04
C ASP A 630 19.00 -4.75 -27.29
N ALA A 631 20.06 -3.94 -27.32
CA ALA A 631 20.32 -2.99 -28.40
C ALA A 631 20.44 -3.66 -29.79
N ALA A 632 20.94 -4.90 -29.87
CA ALA A 632 21.07 -5.60 -31.15
C ALA A 632 19.72 -6.09 -31.65
N GLN A 633 18.85 -6.57 -30.75
CA GLN A 633 17.48 -6.95 -31.10
C GLN A 633 16.66 -5.73 -31.53
N VAL A 634 16.78 -4.60 -30.82
CA VAL A 634 16.10 -3.35 -31.18
C VAL A 634 16.52 -2.86 -32.56
N ARG A 635 17.84 -2.77 -32.85
CA ARG A 635 18.31 -2.36 -34.19
C ARG A 635 17.77 -3.25 -35.31
N ARG A 636 17.73 -4.57 -35.09
CA ARG A 636 17.17 -5.52 -36.06
C ARG A 636 15.68 -5.31 -36.27
N ALA A 637 14.91 -5.18 -35.18
CA ALA A 637 13.47 -4.99 -35.23
C ALA A 637 13.07 -3.65 -35.85
N VAL A 638 13.84 -2.58 -35.59
CA VAL A 638 13.63 -1.28 -36.24
C VAL A 638 13.94 -1.37 -37.74
N ALA A 639 15.05 -1.99 -38.14
CA ALA A 639 15.36 -2.18 -39.57
C ALA A 639 14.30 -3.02 -40.30
N GLU A 640 13.78 -4.08 -39.66
CA GLU A 640 12.67 -4.89 -40.18
C GLU A 640 11.40 -4.06 -40.35
N ALA A 641 11.04 -3.27 -39.34
CA ALA A 641 9.89 -2.37 -39.39
C ALA A 641 10.04 -1.30 -40.47
N GLU A 642 11.24 -0.72 -40.63
CA GLU A 642 11.51 0.28 -41.66
C GLU A 642 11.42 -0.30 -43.08
N GLN A 643 11.89 -1.53 -43.26
CA GLN A 643 11.75 -2.24 -44.52
C GLN A 643 10.28 -2.54 -44.86
N ALA A 644 9.47 -2.86 -43.85
CA ALA A 644 8.06 -3.21 -44.04
C ALA A 644 7.15 -1.98 -44.23
N LEU A 645 7.37 -0.90 -43.47
CA LEU A 645 6.44 0.22 -43.35
C LEU A 645 6.99 1.55 -43.88
N GLY A 646 8.31 1.69 -43.99
CA GLY A 646 9.00 2.96 -44.24
C GLY A 646 9.71 3.50 -42.98
N PRO A 647 10.47 4.61 -43.10
CA PRO A 647 11.30 5.12 -42.02
C PRO A 647 10.48 5.46 -40.77
N VAL A 648 11.03 5.18 -39.58
CA VAL A 648 10.40 5.55 -38.32
C VAL A 648 10.42 7.06 -38.14
N THR A 649 9.24 7.65 -37.92
CA THR A 649 9.10 9.11 -37.73
C THR A 649 8.45 9.48 -36.40
N ALA A 650 8.01 8.49 -35.62
CA ALA A 650 7.50 8.72 -34.27
C ALA A 650 7.77 7.51 -33.36
N VAL A 651 7.93 7.77 -32.06
CA VAL A 651 8.15 6.74 -31.05
C VAL A 651 7.14 6.89 -29.91
N LEU A 652 6.47 5.79 -29.57
CA LEU A 652 5.69 5.63 -28.33
C LEU A 652 6.37 4.57 -27.46
N HIS A 653 7.05 5.03 -26.41
CA HIS A 653 7.77 4.17 -25.48
C HIS A 653 6.94 3.92 -24.22
N GLY A 654 6.21 2.79 -24.21
CA GLY A 654 5.44 2.31 -23.07
C GLY A 654 6.03 1.06 -22.41
N ALA A 655 7.33 0.78 -22.61
CA ALA A 655 7.98 -0.35 -21.98
C ALA A 655 8.29 -0.05 -20.52
N GLY A 656 7.86 -0.94 -19.63
CA GLY A 656 8.08 -0.79 -18.20
C GLY A 656 7.67 -2.06 -17.46
N ARG A 657 8.20 -2.21 -16.25
CA ARG A 657 7.80 -3.23 -15.29
C ARG A 657 7.56 -2.53 -13.97
N ASN A 658 6.53 -2.97 -13.26
CA ASN A 658 6.30 -2.57 -11.89
C ASN A 658 6.20 -3.83 -11.01
N GLU A 659 7.09 -3.93 -10.04
CA GLU A 659 7.19 -5.02 -9.07
C GLU A 659 7.44 -4.37 -7.70
N PRO A 660 6.38 -4.04 -6.94
CA PRO A 660 6.49 -3.29 -5.70
C PRO A 660 7.27 -4.07 -4.62
N GLU A 661 8.16 -3.38 -3.92
CA GLU A 661 8.97 -3.89 -2.82
C GLU A 661 9.39 -2.72 -1.90
N GLY A 662 9.21 -2.88 -0.58
CA GLY A 662 9.57 -1.86 0.40
C GLY A 662 11.07 -1.60 0.45
N ILE A 663 11.48 -0.37 0.83
CA ILE A 663 12.88 0.07 0.75
C ILE A 663 13.83 -0.85 1.52
N ALA A 664 13.39 -1.44 2.64
CA ALA A 664 14.20 -2.38 3.42
C ALA A 664 14.63 -3.62 2.60
N GLY A 665 13.75 -4.12 1.71
CA GLY A 665 13.99 -5.28 0.86
C GLY A 665 14.78 -4.98 -0.41
N LEU A 666 14.63 -3.76 -0.97
CA LEU A 666 15.20 -3.39 -2.26
C LEU A 666 16.73 -3.57 -2.37
N ASP A 667 17.19 -4.03 -3.52
CA ASP A 667 18.60 -4.06 -3.90
C ASP A 667 18.85 -3.35 -5.24
N MET A 668 20.12 -3.20 -5.62
CA MET A 668 20.46 -2.56 -6.89
C MET A 668 20.04 -3.38 -8.12
N ASP A 669 19.81 -4.68 -7.97
CA ASP A 669 19.29 -5.49 -9.06
C ASP A 669 17.81 -5.19 -9.32
N ALA A 670 17.01 -4.90 -8.28
CA ALA A 670 15.65 -4.40 -8.42
C ALA A 670 15.62 -3.06 -9.17
N PHE A 671 16.51 -2.12 -8.82
CA PHE A 671 16.67 -0.87 -9.58
C PHE A 671 17.02 -1.13 -11.05
N ARG A 672 18.02 -1.98 -11.33
CA ARG A 672 18.42 -2.32 -12.71
C ARG A 672 17.26 -2.94 -13.50
N ARG A 673 16.52 -3.89 -12.90
CA ARG A 673 15.36 -4.54 -13.55
C ARG A 673 14.25 -3.55 -13.90
N THR A 674 13.99 -2.57 -13.03
CA THR A 674 12.95 -1.55 -13.24
C THR A 674 13.38 -0.47 -14.23
N PHE A 675 14.65 -0.06 -14.21
CA PHE A 675 15.21 0.95 -15.12
C PHE A 675 15.39 0.41 -16.54
N ALA A 676 15.88 -0.83 -16.68
CA ALA A 676 16.31 -1.39 -17.96
C ALA A 676 15.27 -1.24 -19.09
N PRO A 677 14.00 -1.65 -18.94
CA PRO A 677 13.03 -1.52 -20.03
C PRO A 677 12.64 -0.06 -20.34
N LYS A 678 12.76 0.85 -19.37
CA LYS A 678 12.18 2.20 -19.41
C LYS A 678 13.18 3.28 -19.83
N ILE A 679 14.41 3.17 -19.32
CA ILE A 679 15.48 4.14 -19.56
C ILE A 679 16.45 3.62 -20.61
N ASP A 680 17.03 2.43 -20.38
CA ASP A 680 17.99 1.85 -21.32
C ASP A 680 17.26 1.35 -22.58
N GLY A 681 16.04 0.85 -22.43
CA GLY A 681 15.16 0.51 -23.54
C GLY A 681 14.87 1.71 -24.44
N LEU A 682 14.51 2.86 -23.86
CA LEU A 682 14.30 4.08 -24.62
C LEU A 682 15.60 4.53 -25.34
N ARG A 683 16.76 4.47 -24.67
CA ARG A 683 18.05 4.79 -25.29
C ARG A 683 18.34 3.89 -26.49
N ASN A 684 18.17 2.58 -26.34
CA ASN A 684 18.37 1.62 -27.42
C ASN A 684 17.46 1.92 -28.63
N VAL A 685 16.21 2.33 -28.38
CA VAL A 685 15.26 2.72 -29.43
C VAL A 685 15.71 4.01 -30.12
N LEU A 686 16.08 5.04 -29.35
CA LEU A 686 16.54 6.32 -29.89
C LEU A 686 17.86 6.21 -30.67
N GLU A 687 18.74 5.28 -30.29
CA GLU A 687 19.96 4.96 -31.05
C GLU A 687 19.69 4.16 -32.33
N ALA A 688 18.57 3.45 -32.40
CA ALA A 688 18.19 2.63 -33.55
C ALA A 688 17.39 3.39 -34.62
N VAL A 689 16.87 4.58 -34.30
CA VAL A 689 16.14 5.46 -35.22
C VAL A 689 16.96 6.72 -35.51
N GLU A 690 16.71 7.39 -36.64
CA GLU A 690 17.36 8.66 -36.96
C GLU A 690 16.67 9.83 -36.23
N PRO A 691 17.31 10.50 -35.25
CA PRO A 691 16.66 11.53 -34.43
C PRO A 691 16.13 12.71 -35.25
N GLU A 692 16.80 13.06 -36.36
CA GLU A 692 16.41 14.17 -37.24
C GLU A 692 15.09 13.92 -37.99
N ARG A 693 14.64 12.66 -38.06
CA ARG A 693 13.37 12.27 -38.68
C ARG A 693 12.21 12.23 -37.69
N LEU A 694 12.49 12.21 -36.39
CA LEU A 694 11.46 12.09 -35.37
C LEU A 694 10.63 13.37 -35.28
N LYS A 695 9.35 13.24 -35.62
CA LYS A 695 8.32 14.27 -35.44
C LYS A 695 7.75 14.26 -34.02
N LEU A 696 7.75 13.08 -33.38
CA LEU A 696 7.08 12.87 -32.10
C LEU A 696 7.79 11.79 -31.26
N LEU A 697 8.04 12.10 -30.00
CA LEU A 697 8.46 11.16 -28.97
C LEU A 697 7.47 11.24 -27.80
N VAL A 698 6.86 10.11 -27.47
CA VAL A 698 5.97 9.96 -26.31
C VAL A 698 6.50 8.85 -25.41
N THR A 699 6.62 9.13 -24.13
CA THR A 699 7.05 8.17 -23.12
C THR A 699 5.98 8.05 -22.04
N PHE A 700 5.85 6.87 -21.44
CA PHE A 700 4.98 6.69 -20.28
C PHE A 700 5.75 6.97 -19.00
N GLY A 701 5.25 7.92 -18.22
CA GLY A 701 5.65 8.21 -16.85
C GLY A 701 4.53 7.89 -15.87
N SER A 702 4.85 7.93 -14.58
CA SER A 702 3.89 7.79 -13.50
C SER A 702 4.00 8.97 -12.55
N ILE A 703 2.86 9.43 -12.03
CA ILE A 703 2.81 10.44 -10.97
C ILE A 703 3.58 10.01 -9.72
N ILE A 704 3.79 8.70 -9.54
CA ILE A 704 4.61 8.10 -8.48
C ILE A 704 6.05 8.66 -8.51
N GLY A 705 6.61 9.02 -9.67
CA GLY A 705 7.93 9.68 -9.72
C GLY A 705 7.95 11.07 -9.08
N ARG A 706 6.80 11.77 -9.09
CA ARG A 706 6.65 13.10 -8.48
C ARG A 706 6.23 13.04 -7.02
N ALA A 707 5.38 12.07 -6.65
CA ALA A 707 4.74 11.94 -5.35
C ALA A 707 5.42 10.93 -4.41
N GLY A 708 6.15 9.95 -4.94
CA GLY A 708 6.45 8.70 -4.23
C GLY A 708 5.23 7.78 -4.16
N LEU A 709 5.46 6.54 -3.75
CA LEU A 709 4.41 5.59 -3.32
C LEU A 709 5.07 4.50 -2.47
N HIS A 710 4.37 4.01 -1.45
CA HIS A 710 4.81 2.90 -0.60
C HIS A 710 5.17 1.68 -1.44
N GLY A 711 6.34 1.07 -1.19
CA GLY A 711 6.82 -0.09 -1.93
C GLY A 711 7.34 0.20 -3.33
N GLU A 712 7.49 1.47 -3.71
CA GLU A 712 7.77 1.84 -5.11
C GLU A 712 9.06 2.65 -5.26
N GLY A 713 10.02 2.55 -4.33
CA GLY A 713 11.21 3.42 -4.32
C GLY A 713 12.04 3.37 -5.62
N HIS A 714 12.26 2.17 -6.15
CA HIS A 714 12.91 1.91 -7.45
C HIS A 714 12.06 2.37 -8.64
N TYR A 715 10.74 2.14 -8.63
CA TYR A 715 9.83 2.55 -9.70
C TYR A 715 9.61 4.08 -9.74
N ALA A 716 9.43 4.71 -8.59
CA ALA A 716 9.38 6.17 -8.43
C ALA A 716 10.63 6.81 -9.02
N THR A 717 11.81 6.30 -8.65
CA THR A 717 13.07 6.81 -9.17
C THR A 717 13.18 6.59 -10.69
N ALA A 718 12.77 5.43 -11.21
CA ALA A 718 12.77 5.20 -12.67
C ALA A 718 11.82 6.12 -13.45
N ASN A 719 10.76 6.61 -12.82
CA ASN A 719 9.83 7.56 -13.43
C ASN A 719 10.28 9.02 -13.34
N GLU A 720 11.26 9.33 -12.48
CA GLU A 720 11.91 10.63 -12.42
C GLU A 720 12.97 10.84 -13.54
N TRP A 721 13.49 9.74 -14.12
CA TRP A 721 14.71 9.72 -14.94
C TRP A 721 14.58 9.96 -16.44
#